data_AF-A0A4Z0DEB5-F1
#
_entry.id   AF-A0A4Z0DEB5-F1
#
_cell.length_a   1.000
_cell.length_b   1.000
_cell.length_c   1.000
_cell.angle_alpha   90.00
_cell.angle_beta   90.00
_cell.angle_gamma   90.00
#
_symmetry.space_group_name_H-M   'P 1'
#
loop_
_entity.id
_entity.type
_entity.pdbx_description
1 polymer ?
#
loop_
_entity_poly.entity_id
_entity_poly.type
_entity_poly.pdbx_seq_one_letter_code
_entity_poly.pdbx_strand_id
1 'polypeptide(L)'
;MKKIVLGIIVGSFFVNSGLAIATEQTTDSSSNISIDSSSISESLDAILVTSSTSTENFSSTEETATNESSVEFTSDIQEVNSSTTVSSTSNTRESLTTATSSDSTIQATKSSESINPDDALYQQYLTDNRRHSMSFDEYKTFQKTLETLSRKPRLTTYSNTSNVPYLTGERKQIVDRAKKYLGASYSQVNRLGPNSFDCSGLTYRVFMDVLKRNIGTYTGTQQTSGTRIAVANAKPGDLIFWSSDGGKSTYHVAIYIGNSQYIHAPNPNEKVNISPIWWKEWPPSFALRMDLKESNTIDLTKYWTKSPGKVVNLKATPYYRSADFSKSTQVGTYALATQLTIDKIVYDKKKVPVFKLKNGYYVSAERALMQKFTYASMKPTQYSVSKSNPALYKNITLMTKKAASTLGKVYEVRGKYTLENGAVIYTLYNKNGSWAGYMNSKDMIPVKYVSWNKPVIINKANYSSYTDFFFSGKKIKNTKTLIGTQYTAKGYYILGDGKKYLTLYDKKNKWQGYLNSAATLSNLTNYYLSSPKKVVALKSTDYYRSSTFTKNTRVGTYQVGTTLDVTSVTYASNGLPVLKLKNGYYLSAEKARVRKFTYTAMNEKYSISTKNVTLWHKITQTNKKATSSIGTVFNVKGRYNIDNGQIIYSLYKKNGTWAGYMNSKNMSQVKYVSWNKNVKITKKNYATYTDFFFSSKKIKNTSSILNKTYKAKGYYILGNGKKYLTLYDKNNKWIGYLNAEATKW
;
A
#
# COMPACT_ATOMS: atom_id res chain seq x y z
N MET A 1 27.46 -4.89 -67.23
CA MET A 1 27.68 -5.99 -68.20
C MET A 1 27.11 -7.29 -67.62
N LYS A 2 26.78 -8.28 -68.48
CA LYS A 2 26.70 -9.76 -68.25
C LYS A 2 26.33 -10.31 -66.85
N LYS A 3 25.42 -11.29 -66.66
CA LYS A 3 24.44 -11.99 -67.53
C LYS A 3 23.65 -13.03 -66.66
N ILE A 4 22.45 -13.47 -67.09
CA ILE A 4 21.87 -14.85 -66.90
C ILE A 4 21.42 -15.30 -65.47
N VAL A 5 20.33 -16.06 -65.24
CA VAL A 5 19.08 -16.31 -66.02
C VAL A 5 17.97 -17.02 -65.19
N LEU A 6 16.78 -17.15 -65.83
CA LEU A 6 15.58 -17.99 -65.52
C LEU A 6 14.50 -17.31 -64.63
N GLY A 7 13.18 -17.52 -64.80
CA GLY A 7 12.35 -18.23 -65.79
C GLY A 7 11.04 -18.71 -65.13
N ILE A 8 9.84 -18.16 -65.40
CA ILE A 8 8.93 -18.22 -66.58
C ILE A 8 8.10 -19.52 -66.68
N ILE A 9 6.79 -19.40 -66.40
CA ILE A 9 5.62 -20.13 -66.96
C ILE A 9 4.48 -19.08 -66.96
N VAL A 10 4.12 -18.37 -68.04
CA VAL A 10 3.44 -18.74 -69.30
C VAL A 10 1.90 -18.93 -69.17
N GLY A 11 1.17 -17.89 -69.61
CA GLY A 11 -0.08 -18.00 -70.38
C GLY A 11 -1.41 -17.61 -69.70
N SER A 12 -2.42 -17.03 -70.39
CA SER A 12 -2.48 -16.42 -71.74
C SER A 12 -3.76 -15.54 -71.92
N PHE A 13 -3.80 -14.71 -72.99
CA PHE A 13 -4.95 -13.90 -73.51
C PHE A 13 -5.39 -12.67 -72.66
N PHE A 14 -5.41 -11.40 -73.14
CA PHE A 14 -6.03 -10.71 -74.32
C PHE A 14 -7.49 -10.23 -74.03
N VAL A 15 -8.00 -9.02 -74.39
CA VAL A 15 -7.50 -7.81 -75.10
C VAL A 15 -8.21 -6.53 -74.56
N ASN A 16 -7.60 -5.33 -74.72
CA ASN A 16 -8.23 -3.99 -74.86
C ASN A 16 -9.10 -3.39 -73.71
N SER A 17 -9.29 -2.06 -73.62
CA SER A 17 -8.82 -0.90 -74.42
C SER A 17 -8.51 0.33 -73.52
N GLY A 18 -8.02 1.43 -74.11
CA GLY A 18 -7.67 2.70 -73.42
C GLY A 18 -8.86 3.49 -72.83
N LEU A 19 -8.68 4.73 -72.36
CA LEU A 19 -7.69 5.75 -72.74
C LEU A 19 -7.25 6.62 -71.53
N ALA A 20 -6.23 7.47 -71.70
CA ALA A 20 -5.66 8.33 -70.66
C ALA A 20 -6.37 9.68 -70.50
N ILE A 21 -6.15 10.34 -69.35
CA ILE A 21 -6.18 11.81 -69.15
C ILE A 21 -5.12 12.15 -68.08
N ALA A 22 -4.62 13.39 -68.10
CA ALA A 22 -3.42 13.80 -67.35
C ALA A 22 -3.72 14.56 -66.05
N THR A 23 -2.62 14.86 -65.34
CA THR A 23 -2.40 15.93 -64.36
C THR A 23 -3.50 16.97 -64.15
N GLU A 24 -3.78 17.28 -62.87
CA GLU A 24 -3.58 18.66 -62.40
C GLU A 24 -3.28 18.74 -60.89
N GLN A 25 -2.87 19.93 -60.44
CA GLN A 25 -2.35 20.21 -59.10
C GLN A 25 -3.07 21.45 -58.53
N THR A 26 -3.84 21.28 -57.46
CA THR A 26 -4.34 22.41 -56.66
C THR A 26 -4.36 22.10 -55.16
N THR A 27 -4.15 23.16 -54.39
CA THR A 27 -4.35 23.25 -52.94
C THR A 27 -5.83 23.31 -52.59
N ASP A 28 -6.21 22.92 -51.38
CA ASP A 28 -7.40 23.50 -50.74
C ASP A 28 -7.22 23.72 -49.23
N SER A 29 -8.19 24.39 -48.63
CA SER A 29 -8.00 25.37 -47.55
C SER A 29 -8.84 25.07 -46.31
N SER A 30 -8.62 25.85 -45.25
CA SER A 30 -9.34 25.73 -43.99
C SER A 30 -10.80 26.16 -44.04
N SER A 31 -11.67 25.44 -43.33
CA SER A 31 -12.80 26.06 -42.62
C SER A 31 -13.04 25.39 -41.26
N ASN A 32 -13.27 26.19 -40.23
CA ASN A 32 -13.71 25.76 -38.90
C ASN A 32 -15.21 26.01 -38.77
N ILE A 33 -15.96 25.07 -38.20
CA ILE A 33 -17.27 25.36 -37.59
C ILE A 33 -17.31 24.73 -36.20
N SER A 34 -17.79 25.53 -35.24
CA SER A 34 -18.00 25.16 -33.83
C SER A 34 -19.40 24.58 -33.64
N ILE A 35 -19.54 23.59 -32.76
CA ILE A 35 -20.84 23.23 -32.16
C ILE A 35 -20.68 23.15 -30.64
N ASP A 36 -21.02 24.29 -30.03
CA ASP A 36 -21.83 24.53 -28.83
C ASP A 36 -21.75 23.61 -27.59
N SER A 37 -21.93 24.24 -26.42
CA SER A 37 -21.89 23.63 -25.10
C SER A 37 -22.98 24.22 -24.20
N SER A 38 -24.20 23.70 -24.28
CA SER A 38 -25.30 24.09 -23.41
C SER A 38 -26.26 22.92 -23.11
N SER A 39 -26.92 22.97 -21.94
CA SER A 39 -27.92 22.02 -21.41
C SER A 39 -27.47 20.55 -21.18
N ILE A 40 -27.29 20.18 -19.92
CA ILE A 40 -28.24 19.36 -19.12
C ILE A 40 -27.71 19.35 -17.69
N SER A 41 -28.47 19.92 -16.76
CA SER A 41 -28.10 20.02 -15.35
C SER A 41 -29.34 19.85 -14.48
N GLU A 42 -29.57 18.66 -13.94
CA GLU A 42 -30.50 18.44 -12.82
C GLU A 42 -30.27 17.07 -12.17
N SER A 43 -30.77 16.90 -10.93
CA SER A 43 -30.66 15.67 -10.11
C SER A 43 -29.25 15.22 -9.67
N LEU A 44 -28.49 16.14 -9.05
CA LEU A 44 -27.54 15.75 -8.00
C LEU A 44 -28.30 15.64 -6.68
N ASP A 45 -28.53 14.43 -6.16
CA ASP A 45 -28.42 14.19 -4.72
C ASP A 45 -28.33 12.69 -4.34
N ALA A 46 -27.85 12.43 -3.12
CA ALA A 46 -27.83 11.16 -2.38
C ALA A 46 -27.26 9.89 -3.08
N ILE A 47 -26.06 9.48 -2.64
CA ILE A 47 -25.96 8.36 -1.66
C ILE A 47 -24.58 8.44 -0.96
N LEU A 48 -24.62 8.60 0.36
CA LEU A 48 -23.45 8.56 1.22
C LEU A 48 -23.11 7.08 1.53
N VAL A 49 -22.03 6.55 0.94
CA VAL A 49 -21.60 5.17 1.21
C VAL A 49 -20.83 5.11 2.53
N THR A 50 -21.49 4.66 3.59
CA THR A 50 -20.88 4.46 4.90
C THR A 50 -19.90 3.27 4.89
N SER A 51 -18.64 3.53 5.24
CA SER A 51 -17.61 2.52 5.42
C SER A 51 -17.77 1.81 6.78
N SER A 52 -18.59 0.78 6.86
CA SER A 52 -18.70 -0.06 8.07
C SER A 52 -17.62 -1.14 8.10
N THR A 53 -16.56 -0.90 8.86
CA THR A 53 -15.51 -1.90 9.15
C THR A 53 -15.99 -2.94 10.17
N SER A 54 -16.49 -4.09 9.70
CA SER A 54 -16.81 -5.23 10.57
C SER A 54 -15.57 -6.08 10.82
N THR A 55 -14.90 -5.87 11.95
CA THR A 55 -13.82 -6.74 12.44
C THR A 55 -14.40 -7.99 13.10
N GLU A 56 -14.52 -9.08 12.35
CA GLU A 56 -14.79 -10.40 12.95
C GLU A 56 -13.47 -11.11 13.27
N ASN A 57 -13.10 -11.10 14.56
CA ASN A 57 -12.20 -12.11 15.11
C ASN A 57 -12.93 -13.45 15.07
N PHE A 58 -12.36 -14.47 14.43
CA PHE A 58 -12.81 -15.84 14.59
C PHE A 58 -11.67 -16.72 15.10
N SER A 59 -11.88 -17.29 16.29
CA SER A 59 -10.97 -18.28 16.86
C SER A 59 -11.15 -19.62 16.13
N SER A 60 -10.04 -20.28 15.81
CA SER A 60 -10.03 -21.63 15.25
C SER A 60 -9.72 -22.64 16.34
N THR A 61 -10.75 -23.18 16.99
CA THR A 61 -10.63 -24.40 17.80
C THR A 61 -10.41 -25.59 16.87
N GLU A 62 -9.44 -26.44 17.20
CA GLU A 62 -9.28 -27.74 16.56
C GLU A 62 -10.39 -28.71 17.00
N GLU A 63 -10.80 -29.61 16.11
CA GLU A 63 -11.36 -30.90 16.50
C GLU A 63 -10.97 -31.96 15.46
N THR A 64 -10.66 -33.17 15.93
CA THR A 64 -9.90 -34.18 15.19
C THR A 64 -10.76 -35.16 14.42
N ALA A 65 -10.32 -35.56 13.21
CA ALA A 65 -10.80 -36.78 12.55
C ALA A 65 -9.66 -37.47 11.79
N THR A 66 -9.30 -38.66 12.25
CA THR A 66 -8.26 -39.56 11.72
C THR A 66 -8.50 -40.00 10.27
N ASN A 67 -7.41 -40.24 9.53
CA ASN A 67 -7.33 -41.47 8.71
C ASN A 67 -5.87 -41.90 8.50
N GLU A 68 -5.64 -43.21 8.44
CA GLU A 68 -4.29 -43.82 8.41
C GLU A 68 -3.71 -43.96 7.00
N SER A 69 -2.38 -43.91 6.88
CA SER A 69 -1.57 -44.76 5.98
C SER A 69 -0.08 -44.56 6.28
N SER A 70 0.63 -45.64 6.60
CA SER A 70 2.04 -45.65 7.00
C SER A 70 3.01 -45.81 5.82
N VAL A 71 4.12 -45.08 5.85
CA VAL A 71 5.44 -45.52 5.35
C VAL A 71 6.50 -44.89 6.26
N GLU A 72 7.49 -45.66 6.68
CA GLU A 72 8.59 -45.21 7.54
C GLU A 72 9.71 -44.53 6.75
N PHE A 73 10.43 -43.59 7.38
CA PHE A 73 11.88 -43.44 7.19
C PHE A 73 12.49 -42.71 8.40
N THR A 74 13.66 -43.19 8.85
CA THR A 74 14.49 -42.57 9.92
C THR A 74 15.42 -41.50 9.29
N SER A 75 16.20 -40.68 10.01
CA SER A 75 16.72 -40.73 11.39
C SER A 75 17.07 -39.31 11.95
N ASP A 76 17.59 -39.30 13.18
CA ASP A 76 18.55 -38.31 13.75
C ASP A 76 18.14 -36.84 14.02
N ILE A 77 17.67 -36.62 15.26
CA ILE A 77 18.42 -35.91 16.33
C ILE A 77 19.39 -34.79 15.87
N GLN A 78 19.12 -33.53 16.25
CA GLN A 78 19.79 -32.96 17.44
C GLN A 78 19.03 -31.77 18.07
N GLU A 79 19.13 -31.68 19.39
CA GLU A 79 18.44 -30.76 20.30
C GLU A 79 19.43 -29.75 20.90
N VAL A 80 19.03 -28.48 21.05
CA VAL A 80 19.60 -27.57 22.07
C VAL A 80 18.46 -26.71 22.64
N ASN A 81 18.27 -26.78 23.96
CA ASN A 81 17.26 -26.02 24.70
C ASN A 81 17.69 -24.59 25.03
N SER A 82 16.72 -23.66 25.06
CA SER A 82 16.26 -22.94 26.27
C SER A 82 15.24 -21.84 25.88
N SER A 83 14.05 -21.72 26.48
CA SER A 83 13.69 -21.43 27.89
C SER A 83 14.09 -20.01 28.34
N THR A 84 13.23 -19.19 28.99
CA THR A 84 11.90 -19.46 29.59
C THR A 84 11.03 -18.17 29.76
N THR A 85 9.69 -18.32 29.80
CA THR A 85 8.63 -17.66 30.65
C THR A 85 8.78 -16.24 31.27
N VAL A 86 7.71 -15.49 31.65
CA VAL A 86 6.27 -15.34 31.28
C VAL A 86 5.65 -14.20 32.15
N SER A 87 4.37 -13.81 31.91
CA SER A 87 3.52 -12.91 32.73
C SER A 87 3.86 -11.40 32.71
N SER A 88 2.96 -10.42 32.52
CA SER A 88 1.58 -10.13 33.00
C SER A 88 1.56 -9.30 34.31
N THR A 89 0.62 -8.38 34.60
CA THR A 89 -0.78 -8.23 34.11
C THR A 89 -1.34 -6.79 34.29
N SER A 90 -2.35 -6.40 33.49
CA SER A 90 -3.54 -5.55 33.81
C SER A 90 -3.49 -4.01 34.08
N ASN A 91 -4.20 -3.28 33.20
CA ASN A 91 -5.28 -2.28 33.42
C ASN A 91 -5.20 -1.16 34.49
N THR A 92 -5.48 0.09 34.08
CA THR A 92 -6.69 0.89 34.47
C THR A 92 -6.79 2.19 33.62
N ARG A 93 -7.74 3.10 33.91
CA ARG A 93 -8.15 4.24 33.06
C ARG A 93 -8.20 5.61 33.79
N GLU A 94 -8.26 6.66 32.97
CA GLU A 94 -9.01 7.93 33.14
C GLU A 94 -8.55 9.04 34.12
N SER A 95 -8.08 10.14 33.51
CA SER A 95 -8.54 11.54 33.69
C SER A 95 -8.23 12.39 34.94
N LEU A 96 -7.32 13.36 34.72
CA LEU A 96 -7.53 14.83 34.86
C LEU A 96 -7.78 15.46 36.26
N THR A 97 -6.80 16.23 36.80
CA THR A 97 -6.90 17.71 37.04
C THR A 97 -5.71 18.37 37.79
N THR A 98 -5.19 19.45 37.19
CA THR A 98 -4.73 20.77 37.72
C THR A 98 -3.87 20.95 39.01
N ALA A 99 -2.71 21.62 38.82
CA ALA A 99 -2.09 22.71 39.63
C ALA A 99 -0.94 22.50 40.67
N THR A 100 0.01 23.47 40.61
CA THR A 100 0.88 24.05 41.68
C THR A 100 2.01 23.25 42.37
N SER A 101 3.15 23.16 41.67
CA SER A 101 4.49 23.66 42.08
C SER A 101 5.05 23.46 43.51
N SER A 102 6.16 22.72 43.63
CA SER A 102 7.38 23.16 44.37
C SER A 102 8.66 22.42 43.90
N ASP A 103 9.81 22.96 44.30
CA ASP A 103 11.17 22.88 43.72
C ASP A 103 11.92 21.52 43.63
N SER A 104 12.96 21.50 42.79
CA SER A 104 14.22 20.73 42.88
C SER A 104 14.24 19.19 42.75
N THR A 105 14.66 18.69 41.58
CA THR A 105 15.95 17.97 41.41
C THR A 105 16.19 17.60 39.93
N ILE A 106 17.44 17.25 39.57
CA ILE A 106 17.88 17.07 38.18
C ILE A 106 17.87 15.59 37.76
N GLN A 107 17.10 15.25 36.73
CA GLN A 107 17.50 14.19 35.78
C GLN A 107 17.01 14.46 34.36
N ALA A 108 17.74 13.96 33.36
CA ALA A 108 17.61 14.41 31.97
C ALA A 108 16.70 13.51 31.11
N THR A 109 15.61 14.07 30.60
CA THR A 109 14.80 13.47 29.53
C THR A 109 15.27 13.96 28.15
N LYS A 110 15.16 13.09 27.14
CA LYS A 110 15.39 13.45 25.73
C LYS A 110 14.06 13.84 25.09
N SER A 111 13.82 15.14 24.87
CA SER A 111 12.86 15.60 23.87
C SER A 111 13.60 15.89 22.56
N SER A 112 13.06 15.41 21.44
CA SER A 112 13.57 15.71 20.09
C SER A 112 12.55 16.59 19.37
N GLU A 113 12.47 17.86 19.78
CA GLU A 113 11.48 18.79 19.22
C GLU A 113 11.88 19.27 17.82
N SER A 114 10.90 19.23 16.91
CA SER A 114 11.05 19.72 15.55
C SER A 114 10.72 21.20 15.47
N ILE A 115 11.74 22.05 15.58
CA ILE A 115 11.62 23.51 15.42
C ILE A 115 10.85 23.84 14.13
N ASN A 116 9.75 24.60 14.27
CA ASN A 116 8.86 25.07 13.21
C ASN A 116 9.49 26.27 12.46
N PRO A 117 9.42 26.37 11.11
CA PRO A 117 9.79 27.59 10.38
C PRO A 117 9.06 28.89 10.81
N ASP A 118 7.89 28.80 11.44
CA ASP A 118 7.16 29.97 11.96
C ASP A 118 7.61 30.46 13.35
N ASP A 119 8.82 30.09 13.78
CA ASP A 119 9.47 30.58 15.01
C ASP A 119 9.54 32.12 15.03
N ALA A 120 8.93 32.74 16.04
CA ALA A 120 8.89 34.20 16.20
C ALA A 120 10.29 34.83 16.30
N LEU A 121 11.29 34.12 16.83
CA LEU A 121 12.68 34.58 16.87
C LEU A 121 13.32 34.59 15.48
N TYR A 122 12.96 33.64 14.62
CA TYR A 122 13.38 33.63 13.21
C TYR A 122 12.71 34.76 12.42
N GLN A 123 11.43 35.06 12.69
CA GLN A 123 10.75 36.20 12.07
C GLN A 123 11.35 37.54 12.53
N GLN A 124 11.69 37.70 13.81
CA GLN A 124 12.39 38.91 14.31
C GLN A 124 13.81 39.06 13.71
N TYR A 125 14.50 37.95 13.43
CA TYR A 125 15.77 37.95 12.69
C TYR A 125 15.62 38.43 11.23
N LEU A 126 14.46 38.20 10.59
CA LEU A 126 14.17 38.64 9.22
C LEU A 126 13.72 40.12 9.10
N THR A 127 13.20 40.71 10.18
CA THR A 127 12.73 42.11 10.20
C THR A 127 13.83 43.12 10.54
N ASP A 128 14.83 42.74 11.35
CA ASP A 128 16.06 43.53 11.48
C ASP A 128 16.82 43.60 10.14
N ASN A 129 17.52 44.72 9.88
CA ASN A 129 18.29 44.93 8.65
C ASN A 129 19.61 44.10 8.59
N ARG A 130 19.52 42.77 8.73
CA ARG A 130 20.64 41.81 8.82
C ARG A 130 20.56 40.67 7.79
N ARG A 131 19.85 40.93 6.67
CA ARG A 131 19.30 40.01 5.66
C ARG A 131 20.21 38.98 4.94
N HIS A 132 21.50 38.86 5.28
CA HIS A 132 22.44 37.98 4.56
C HIS A 132 23.42 37.22 5.48
N SER A 133 23.05 36.93 6.73
CA SER A 133 24.00 36.38 7.72
C SER A 133 23.89 34.87 8.00
N MET A 134 22.75 34.22 7.74
CA MET A 134 22.56 32.78 8.05
C MET A 134 21.38 32.16 7.28
N SER A 135 21.51 30.91 6.83
CA SER A 135 20.41 30.07 6.30
C SER A 135 19.67 29.29 7.40
N PHE A 136 18.53 28.67 7.08
CA PHE A 136 17.68 27.99 8.08
C PHE A 136 18.35 26.77 8.75
N ASP A 137 19.14 25.97 8.03
CA ASP A 137 19.88 24.85 8.62
C ASP A 137 21.05 25.33 9.50
N GLU A 138 21.65 26.47 9.16
CA GLU A 138 22.67 27.11 9.99
C GLU A 138 22.03 27.73 11.24
N TYR A 139 20.86 28.38 11.14
CA TYR A 139 20.07 28.88 12.28
C TYR A 139 19.71 27.74 13.25
N LYS A 140 19.26 26.60 12.71
CA LYS A 140 18.96 25.39 13.49
C LYS A 140 20.20 24.80 14.18
N THR A 141 21.36 24.89 13.54
CA THR A 141 22.65 24.50 14.12
C THR A 141 23.11 25.48 15.20
N PHE A 142 22.87 26.77 15.00
CA PHE A 142 23.17 27.86 15.92
C PHE A 142 22.33 27.76 17.21
N GLN A 143 21.00 27.60 17.12
CA GLN A 143 20.14 27.45 18.31
C GLN A 143 20.55 26.24 19.16
N LYS A 144 20.79 25.09 18.53
CA LYS A 144 21.29 23.88 19.21
C LYS A 144 22.67 24.07 19.87
N THR A 145 23.49 24.96 19.31
CA THR A 145 24.78 25.35 19.90
C THR A 145 24.56 26.27 21.11
N LEU A 146 23.61 27.20 21.06
CA LEU A 146 23.23 28.03 22.21
C LEU A 146 22.66 27.21 23.38
N GLU A 147 21.78 26.24 23.13
CA GLU A 147 21.31 25.28 24.15
C GLU A 147 22.46 24.49 24.81
N THR A 148 23.51 24.20 24.04
CA THR A 148 24.70 23.50 24.53
C THR A 148 25.58 24.43 25.39
N LEU A 149 25.63 25.72 25.07
CA LEU A 149 26.42 26.74 25.77
C LEU A 149 25.74 27.31 27.02
N SER A 150 24.40 27.40 27.04
CA SER A 150 23.65 27.88 28.21
C SER A 150 23.68 26.90 29.39
N ARG A 151 24.10 25.65 29.18
CA ARG A 151 23.90 24.54 30.12
C ARG A 151 25.17 24.03 30.84
N LYS A 152 26.20 24.87 31.03
CA LYS A 152 27.19 24.78 32.15
C LYS A 152 28.16 26.00 32.18
N PRO A 153 28.75 26.35 33.34
CA PRO A 153 29.60 27.54 33.47
C PRO A 153 31.09 27.34 33.09
N ARG A 154 31.68 28.45 32.62
CA ARG A 154 33.11 28.86 32.56
C ARG A 154 34.23 27.80 32.50
N LEU A 155 34.94 27.81 31.36
CA LEU A 155 36.36 27.46 31.15
C LEU A 155 36.86 26.01 31.38
N THR A 156 36.80 25.18 30.32
CA THR A 156 37.90 24.26 29.94
C THR A 156 38.03 24.10 28.43
N THR A 157 39.21 24.43 27.89
CA THR A 157 39.81 23.96 26.60
C THR A 157 38.89 23.48 25.47
N TYR A 158 38.40 24.40 24.63
CA TYR A 158 37.82 24.06 23.31
C TYR A 158 38.94 23.78 22.28
N SER A 159 39.47 22.56 22.31
CA SER A 159 40.52 22.08 21.39
C SER A 159 40.01 21.01 20.40
N ASN A 160 38.88 21.26 19.73
CA ASN A 160 38.38 20.40 18.64
C ASN A 160 37.37 21.11 17.72
N THR A 161 37.85 21.73 16.64
CA THR A 161 37.03 22.18 15.50
C THR A 161 37.79 21.99 14.19
N SER A 162 37.63 20.83 13.55
CA SER A 162 38.23 20.48 12.25
C SER A 162 37.53 21.19 11.08
N ASN A 163 37.52 22.52 11.09
CA ASN A 163 37.17 23.39 9.97
C ASN A 163 37.73 24.80 10.22
N VAL A 164 39.06 24.94 10.15
CA VAL A 164 39.73 26.23 10.01
C VAL A 164 40.26 26.28 8.56
N PRO A 165 40.03 27.36 7.79
CA PRO A 165 40.70 27.55 6.51
C PRO A 165 42.21 27.39 6.70
N TYR A 166 42.91 26.66 5.81
CA TYR A 166 44.32 26.33 6.02
C TYR A 166 45.20 27.57 5.91
N LEU A 167 45.39 28.26 7.05
CA LEU A 167 46.09 29.53 7.14
C LEU A 167 47.55 29.35 6.72
N THR A 168 48.02 30.23 5.85
CA THR A 168 49.39 30.30 5.36
C THR A 168 49.85 31.77 5.34
N GLY A 169 51.14 32.00 5.08
CA GLY A 169 51.71 33.35 5.03
C GLY A 169 51.61 34.11 6.36
N GLU A 170 51.64 35.44 6.25
CA GLU A 170 51.72 36.38 7.37
C GLU A 170 50.49 36.26 8.31
N ARG A 171 49.29 36.00 7.75
CA ARG A 171 48.06 35.75 8.53
C ARG A 171 48.18 34.57 9.48
N LYS A 172 48.79 33.46 9.05
CA LYS A 172 49.03 32.30 9.93
C LYS A 172 49.94 32.68 11.08
N GLN A 173 51.04 33.37 10.77
CA GLN A 173 52.06 33.73 11.76
C GLN A 173 51.51 34.68 12.83
N ILE A 174 50.67 35.66 12.44
CA ILE A 174 49.95 36.54 13.37
C ILE A 174 49.03 35.74 14.29
N VAL A 175 48.19 34.84 13.76
CA VAL A 175 47.27 34.03 14.56
C VAL A 175 48.01 33.04 15.47
N ASP A 176 49.06 32.39 14.98
CA ASP A 176 49.91 31.48 15.77
C ASP A 176 50.63 32.23 16.91
N ARG A 177 51.19 33.42 16.64
CA ARG A 177 51.85 34.26 17.66
C ARG A 177 50.85 34.78 18.70
N ALA A 178 49.66 35.19 18.29
CA ALA A 178 48.59 35.57 19.22
C ALA A 178 48.20 34.40 20.14
N LYS A 179 48.09 33.18 19.60
CA LYS A 179 47.82 31.96 20.37
C LYS A 179 48.91 31.62 21.39
N LYS A 180 50.18 31.97 21.13
CA LYS A 180 51.27 31.79 22.11
C LYS A 180 51.15 32.66 23.37
N TYR A 181 50.30 33.69 23.35
CA TYR A 181 50.05 34.56 24.52
C TYR A 181 48.79 34.20 25.31
N LEU A 182 48.04 33.17 24.91
CA LEU A 182 46.88 32.71 25.68
C LEU A 182 47.30 32.30 27.10
N GLY A 183 46.58 32.80 28.11
CA GLY A 183 46.91 32.61 29.53
C GLY A 183 47.88 33.63 30.13
N ALA A 184 48.43 34.57 29.34
CA ALA A 184 49.16 35.72 29.87
C ALA A 184 48.22 36.65 30.68
N SER A 185 48.75 37.27 31.74
CA SER A 185 47.97 38.16 32.63
C SER A 185 47.68 39.52 31.99
N TYR A 186 46.56 40.14 32.35
CA TYR A 186 46.32 41.54 32.00
C TYR A 186 47.23 42.47 32.84
N SER A 187 47.73 43.56 32.25
CA SER A 187 48.47 44.61 32.98
C SER A 187 48.47 45.93 32.22
N GLN A 188 48.21 47.05 32.90
CA GLN A 188 48.33 48.41 32.34
C GLN A 188 49.75 48.99 32.49
N VAL A 189 50.49 48.52 33.52
CA VAL A 189 51.88 48.90 33.78
C VAL A 189 52.80 48.23 32.77
N ASN A 190 52.86 46.89 32.81
CA ASN A 190 53.68 46.07 31.92
C ASN A 190 52.91 45.73 30.63
N ARG A 191 52.25 46.73 30.03
CA ARG A 191 51.21 46.51 29.00
C ARG A 191 51.70 45.98 27.66
N LEU A 192 52.96 46.18 27.28
CA LEU A 192 53.50 45.79 25.96
C LEU A 192 54.16 44.40 25.93
N GLY A 193 53.99 43.60 26.98
CA GLY A 193 54.61 42.27 27.08
C GLY A 193 56.00 42.25 27.73
N PRO A 194 56.71 41.11 27.65
CA PRO A 194 56.34 39.89 26.92
C PRO A 194 55.36 38.97 27.66
N ASN A 195 55.18 39.12 28.98
CA ASN A 195 54.48 38.15 29.84
C ASN A 195 53.10 38.62 30.34
N SER A 196 52.75 39.89 30.12
CA SER A 196 51.49 40.51 30.49
C SER A 196 51.10 41.58 29.48
N PHE A 197 49.80 41.87 29.31
CA PHE A 197 49.35 42.77 28.25
C PHE A 197 48.13 43.61 28.62
N ASP A 198 47.96 44.78 28.00
CA ASP A 198 46.62 45.31 27.73
C ASP A 198 46.17 44.95 26.31
N CYS A 199 44.93 45.32 25.94
CA CYS A 199 44.34 44.94 24.67
C CYS A 199 45.17 45.41 23.45
N SER A 200 45.64 46.66 23.49
CA SER A 200 46.53 47.26 22.48
C SER A 200 47.98 46.78 22.57
N GLY A 201 48.47 46.48 23.75
CA GLY A 201 49.82 45.96 23.92
C GLY A 201 49.99 44.54 23.38
N LEU A 202 48.96 43.70 23.50
CA LEU A 202 48.92 42.36 22.89
C LEU A 202 48.99 42.43 21.36
N THR A 203 48.16 43.27 20.74
CA THR A 203 48.15 43.47 19.27
C THR A 203 49.48 44.04 18.79
N TYR A 204 49.99 45.08 19.46
CA TYR A 204 51.30 45.68 19.20
C TYR A 204 52.41 44.63 19.23
N ARG A 205 52.46 43.81 20.30
CA ARG A 205 53.47 42.76 20.47
C ARG A 205 53.43 41.74 19.35
N VAL A 206 52.24 41.24 18.99
CA VAL A 206 52.07 40.24 17.92
C VAL A 206 52.56 40.76 16.57
N PHE A 207 52.21 42.00 16.21
CA PHE A 207 52.62 42.61 14.93
C PHE A 207 54.12 42.96 14.89
N MET A 208 54.70 43.43 15.99
CA MET A 208 56.15 43.65 16.12
C MET A 208 56.95 42.35 16.10
N ASP A 209 56.47 41.29 16.74
CA ASP A 209 57.15 39.99 16.76
C ASP A 209 57.15 39.30 15.40
N VAL A 210 56.03 39.34 14.67
CA VAL A 210 55.87 38.63 13.38
C VAL A 210 56.38 39.47 12.21
N LEU A 211 55.94 40.72 12.11
CA LEU A 211 56.13 41.55 10.90
C LEU A 211 57.11 42.69 11.09
N LYS A 212 57.64 42.89 12.31
CA LYS A 212 58.45 44.06 12.70
C LYS A 212 57.74 45.40 12.42
N ARG A 213 56.40 45.37 12.34
CA ARG A 213 55.55 46.51 12.00
C ARG A 213 55.00 47.15 13.27
N ASN A 214 55.40 48.39 13.54
CA ASN A 214 54.78 49.19 14.58
C ASN A 214 53.38 49.62 14.11
N ILE A 215 52.34 49.18 14.82
CA ILE A 215 50.94 49.55 14.57
C ILE A 215 50.42 50.63 15.53
N GLY A 216 51.27 51.15 16.42
CA GLY A 216 50.88 52.01 17.54
C GLY A 216 50.70 51.23 18.85
N THR A 217 50.94 51.89 19.97
CA THR A 217 51.00 51.27 21.32
C THR A 217 49.69 51.42 22.13
N TYR A 218 48.69 52.10 21.59
CA TYR A 218 47.34 52.22 22.16
C TYR A 218 46.25 52.17 21.09
N THR A 219 45.01 51.83 21.48
CA THR A 219 43.83 51.67 20.61
C THR A 219 43.65 52.81 19.59
N GLY A 220 43.72 54.06 20.05
CA GLY A 220 43.53 55.27 19.23
C GLY A 220 44.61 55.51 18.17
N THR A 221 45.82 54.94 18.32
CA THR A 221 46.79 54.84 17.21
C THR A 221 46.55 53.63 16.31
N GLN A 222 46.14 52.50 16.88
CA GLN A 222 45.95 51.27 16.10
C GLN A 222 44.74 51.36 15.15
N GLN A 223 43.73 52.16 15.46
CA GLN A 223 42.54 52.35 14.60
C GLN A 223 42.83 52.97 13.22
N THR A 224 44.04 53.50 12.99
CA THR A 224 44.50 53.98 11.67
C THR A 224 45.59 53.11 11.03
N SER A 225 45.99 52.00 11.64
CA SER A 225 47.10 51.13 11.19
C SER A 225 46.77 50.17 10.02
N GLY A 226 45.60 50.34 9.40
CA GLY A 226 45.10 49.50 8.30
C GLY A 226 43.78 50.05 7.73
N THR A 227 43.23 49.39 6.71
CA THR A 227 42.02 49.87 6.01
C THR A 227 40.76 49.47 6.77
N ARG A 228 39.91 50.45 7.13
CA ARG A 228 38.66 50.18 7.86
C ARG A 228 37.66 49.36 7.02
N ILE A 229 37.08 48.33 7.63
CA ILE A 229 36.10 47.41 7.03
C ILE A 229 34.97 47.07 8.03
N ALA A 230 33.86 46.56 7.50
CA ALA A 230 32.82 45.92 8.31
C ALA A 230 33.35 44.65 8.99
N VAL A 231 32.90 44.36 10.22
CA VAL A 231 33.35 43.19 11.01
C VAL A 231 33.10 41.87 10.26
N ALA A 232 31.97 41.74 9.55
CA ALA A 232 31.64 40.58 8.74
C ALA A 232 32.66 40.29 7.62
N ASN A 233 33.44 41.30 7.19
CA ASN A 233 34.48 41.17 6.16
C ASN A 233 35.87 40.88 6.75
N ALA A 234 36.02 40.74 8.07
CA ALA A 234 37.31 40.46 8.70
C ALA A 234 37.88 39.10 8.23
N LYS A 235 39.20 39.06 8.03
CA LYS A 235 39.98 37.84 7.78
C LYS A 235 40.90 37.53 8.96
N PRO A 236 41.27 36.26 9.22
CA PRO A 236 42.22 35.92 10.29
C PRO A 236 43.50 36.77 10.21
N GLY A 237 43.91 37.39 11.32
CA GLY A 237 44.99 38.38 11.38
C GLY A 237 44.57 39.84 11.12
N ASP A 238 43.32 40.11 10.76
CA ASP A 238 42.76 41.47 10.81
C ASP A 238 42.49 41.90 12.27
N LEU A 239 42.50 43.21 12.54
CA LEU A 239 42.18 43.75 13.87
C LEU A 239 40.69 44.06 14.00
N ILE A 240 40.14 43.94 15.21
CA ILE A 240 38.73 44.23 15.55
C ILE A 240 38.71 45.23 16.70
N PHE A 241 37.84 46.25 16.64
CA PHE A 241 37.80 47.38 17.58
C PHE A 241 36.41 47.60 18.18
N TRP A 242 36.39 48.05 19.43
CA TRP A 242 35.22 48.56 20.13
C TRP A 242 35.40 50.06 20.42
N SER A 243 34.34 50.82 20.21
CA SER A 243 34.32 52.27 20.29
C SER A 243 32.98 52.77 20.83
N SER A 244 33.01 53.89 21.58
CA SER A 244 31.80 54.52 22.12
C SER A 244 31.00 55.32 21.09
N ASP A 245 31.60 55.65 19.93
CA ASP A 245 31.04 56.59 18.95
C ASP A 245 31.27 56.16 17.49
N GLY A 246 31.52 54.86 17.26
CA GLY A 246 31.72 54.33 15.93
C GLY A 246 33.08 54.66 15.31
N GLY A 247 34.09 55.03 16.11
CA GLY A 247 35.50 54.99 15.71
C GLY A 247 36.27 56.30 15.82
N LYS A 248 35.86 57.24 16.68
CA LYS A 248 36.67 58.40 17.07
C LYS A 248 37.34 58.14 18.41
N SER A 249 36.61 57.56 19.37
CA SER A 249 37.14 57.04 20.63
C SER A 249 37.06 55.51 20.68
N THR A 250 38.19 54.81 20.53
CA THR A 250 38.31 53.34 20.65
C THR A 250 38.86 52.93 22.01
N TYR A 251 38.14 52.07 22.72
CA TYR A 251 38.47 51.65 24.08
C TYR A 251 38.92 50.18 24.19
N HIS A 252 38.71 49.35 23.15
CA HIS A 252 39.21 47.97 23.12
C HIS A 252 39.60 47.53 21.71
N VAL A 253 40.55 46.60 21.62
CA VAL A 253 41.03 46.00 20.37
C VAL A 253 41.37 44.51 20.54
N ALA A 254 41.19 43.73 19.47
CA ALA A 254 41.44 42.29 19.41
C ALA A 254 42.00 41.86 18.04
N ILE A 255 42.59 40.66 17.97
CA ILE A 255 43.02 40.02 16.70
C ILE A 255 41.96 39.00 16.27
N TYR A 256 41.41 39.13 15.07
CA TYR A 256 40.49 38.13 14.52
C TYR A 256 41.23 36.83 14.19
N ILE A 257 40.68 35.67 14.55
CA ILE A 257 41.30 34.36 14.28
C ILE A 257 40.50 33.47 13.33
N GLY A 258 39.37 33.96 12.80
CA GLY A 258 38.44 33.19 11.97
C GLY A 258 37.30 32.59 12.78
N ASN A 259 36.38 31.90 12.10
CA ASN A 259 35.22 31.22 12.70
C ASN A 259 34.41 32.09 13.69
N SER A 260 34.36 33.41 13.44
CA SER A 260 33.71 34.40 14.32
C SER A 260 34.30 34.50 15.74
N GLN A 261 35.59 34.21 15.90
CA GLN A 261 36.34 34.29 17.16
C GLN A 261 37.52 35.27 17.07
N TYR A 262 37.88 35.90 18.18
CA TYR A 262 39.04 36.79 18.31
C TYR A 262 39.89 36.46 19.55
N ILE A 263 41.14 36.90 19.57
CA ILE A 263 42.05 36.87 20.73
C ILE A 263 42.25 38.29 21.27
N HIS A 264 42.14 38.46 22.59
CA HIS A 264 42.29 39.74 23.29
C HIS A 264 42.84 39.56 24.70
N ALA A 265 43.41 40.64 25.27
CA ALA A 265 43.65 40.80 26.71
C ALA A 265 42.45 41.61 27.28
N PRO A 266 41.50 41.01 28.03
CA PRO A 266 40.18 41.63 28.20
C PRO A 266 40.16 42.81 29.17
N ASN A 267 40.53 42.55 30.43
CA ASN A 267 40.43 43.46 31.58
C ASN A 267 41.28 42.88 32.74
N PRO A 268 41.54 43.64 33.83
CA PRO A 268 42.39 43.19 34.94
C PRO A 268 42.01 41.85 35.61
N ASN A 269 40.74 41.45 35.55
CA ASN A 269 40.23 40.23 36.18
C ASN A 269 40.34 38.99 35.28
N GLU A 270 40.87 39.13 34.06
CA GLU A 270 40.98 38.05 33.09
C GLU A 270 42.36 37.95 32.42
N LYS A 271 42.66 36.74 31.94
CA LYS A 271 43.85 36.44 31.14
C LYS A 271 43.54 36.53 29.65
N VAL A 272 44.59 36.70 28.85
CA VAL A 272 44.51 36.66 27.37
C VAL A 272 43.80 35.38 26.93
N ASN A 273 42.69 35.51 26.21
CA ASN A 273 41.80 34.40 25.88
C ASN A 273 41.20 34.50 24.46
N ILE A 274 40.35 33.53 24.10
CA ILE A 274 39.56 33.52 22.86
C ILE A 274 38.10 33.79 23.21
N SER A 275 37.51 34.81 22.58
CA SER A 275 36.10 35.20 22.74
C SER A 275 35.37 35.26 21.38
N PRO A 276 34.05 35.03 21.33
CA PRO A 276 33.26 35.11 20.10
C PRO A 276 32.87 36.57 19.75
N ILE A 277 32.80 36.89 18.46
CA ILE A 277 32.29 38.17 17.92
C ILE A 277 30.83 38.42 18.33
N TRP A 278 30.05 37.33 18.45
CA TRP A 278 28.60 37.38 18.71
C TRP A 278 28.22 37.56 20.18
N TRP A 279 29.14 37.98 21.07
CA TRP A 279 28.83 38.21 22.47
C TRP A 279 27.82 39.37 22.59
N LYS A 280 26.57 39.02 22.91
CA LYS A 280 25.39 39.89 22.77
C LYS A 280 25.49 41.21 23.54
N GLU A 281 26.15 41.21 24.71
CA GLU A 281 26.38 42.39 25.52
C GLU A 281 27.56 43.27 25.03
N TRP A 282 28.47 42.74 24.20
CA TRP A 282 29.69 43.44 23.82
C TRP A 282 30.11 43.22 22.35
N PRO A 283 29.28 43.63 21.37
CA PRO A 283 29.60 43.52 19.96
C PRO A 283 30.67 44.53 19.52
N PRO A 284 31.63 44.15 18.66
CA PRO A 284 32.63 45.07 18.13
C PRO A 284 32.04 46.07 17.12
N SER A 285 32.60 47.28 17.10
CA SER A 285 32.12 48.42 16.30
C SER A 285 32.62 48.41 14.85
N PHE A 286 33.85 47.93 14.60
CA PHE A 286 34.43 47.78 13.25
C PHE A 286 35.66 46.87 13.25
N ALA A 287 36.21 46.59 12.07
CA ALA A 287 37.48 45.90 11.90
C ALA A 287 38.43 46.70 10.99
N LEU A 288 39.73 46.40 11.06
CA LEU A 288 40.73 46.87 10.10
C LEU A 288 41.28 45.68 9.30
N ARG A 289 41.18 45.78 7.99
CA ARG A 289 41.96 44.96 7.06
C ARG A 289 43.42 45.35 7.23
N MET A 290 44.21 44.43 7.76
CA MET A 290 45.65 44.61 7.81
C MET A 290 46.24 44.19 6.46
N ASP A 291 47.14 45.01 5.92
CA ASP A 291 47.89 44.69 4.70
C ASP A 291 48.88 43.58 5.00
N LEU A 292 48.54 42.36 4.56
CA LEU A 292 49.21 41.10 4.88
C LEU A 292 49.24 40.23 3.62
N LYS A 293 50.40 39.62 3.33
CA LYS A 293 50.60 38.80 2.13
C LYS A 293 49.76 37.52 2.19
N GLU A 294 48.74 37.48 1.32
CA GLU A 294 47.81 36.36 1.14
C GLU A 294 48.43 35.24 0.29
N SER A 295 47.92 34.02 0.44
CA SER A 295 48.17 32.89 -0.47
C SER A 295 46.84 32.26 -0.89
N ASN A 296 46.75 31.82 -2.14
CA ASN A 296 45.49 31.38 -2.77
C ASN A 296 44.90 30.14 -2.09
N THR A 297 43.79 30.30 -1.35
CA THR A 297 43.09 29.21 -0.67
C THR A 297 42.19 28.42 -1.62
N ILE A 298 42.37 27.11 -1.69
CA ILE A 298 41.48 26.19 -2.43
C ILE A 298 40.31 25.74 -1.53
N ASP A 299 39.10 25.88 -2.04
CA ASP A 299 37.89 25.33 -1.43
C ASP A 299 37.79 23.82 -1.71
N LEU A 300 38.19 23.01 -0.73
CA LEU A 300 38.16 21.56 -0.82
C LEU A 300 36.75 20.95 -0.75
N THR A 301 35.71 21.70 -0.35
CA THR A 301 34.33 21.17 -0.28
C THR A 301 33.78 20.80 -1.65
N LYS A 302 34.27 21.47 -2.70
CA LYS A 302 33.93 21.26 -4.10
C LYS A 302 34.48 19.94 -4.68
N TYR A 303 35.37 19.24 -3.97
CA TYR A 303 36.09 18.06 -4.48
C TYR A 303 35.84 16.81 -3.63
N TRP A 304 35.89 15.61 -4.23
CA TRP A 304 36.02 14.39 -3.42
C TRP A 304 37.46 14.27 -2.89
N THR A 305 37.59 14.15 -1.57
CA THR A 305 38.85 13.93 -0.84
C THR A 305 39.08 12.47 -0.44
N LYS A 306 38.09 11.58 -0.70
CA LYS A 306 38.19 10.12 -0.55
C LYS A 306 37.69 9.42 -1.82
N SER A 307 38.29 8.30 -2.21
CA SER A 307 37.96 7.62 -3.47
C SER A 307 36.50 7.12 -3.47
N PRO A 308 35.69 7.44 -4.48
CA PRO A 308 34.29 7.00 -4.58
C PRO A 308 34.15 5.57 -5.12
N GLY A 309 35.21 4.99 -5.67
CA GLY A 309 35.19 3.70 -6.38
C GLY A 309 34.67 3.81 -7.82
N LYS A 310 33.35 3.91 -8.00
CA LYS A 310 32.69 3.96 -9.33
C LYS A 310 31.79 5.17 -9.47
N VAL A 311 31.92 5.86 -10.61
CA VAL A 311 31.33 7.18 -10.84
C VAL A 311 30.83 7.32 -12.27
N VAL A 312 29.84 8.18 -12.48
CA VAL A 312 29.29 8.49 -13.80
C VAL A 312 29.34 9.99 -14.05
N ASN A 313 29.81 10.38 -15.23
CA ASN A 313 29.99 11.78 -15.59
C ASN A 313 28.65 12.50 -15.79
N LEU A 314 28.45 13.61 -15.08
CA LEU A 314 27.27 14.48 -15.22
C LEU A 314 27.42 15.50 -16.35
N LYS A 315 28.64 15.73 -16.84
CA LYS A 315 28.97 16.61 -17.97
C LYS A 315 30.06 15.97 -18.83
N ALA A 316 30.31 16.49 -20.03
CA ALA A 316 31.52 16.11 -20.77
C ALA A 316 32.76 16.53 -19.93
N THR A 317 33.68 15.61 -19.68
CA THR A 317 34.78 15.81 -18.72
C THR A 317 36.15 15.56 -19.36
N PRO A 318 37.02 16.58 -19.50
CA PRO A 318 38.40 16.42 -19.98
C PRO A 318 39.21 15.40 -19.17
N TYR A 319 40.10 14.68 -19.84
CA TYR A 319 41.03 13.73 -19.21
C TYR A 319 42.46 13.88 -19.74
N TYR A 320 43.42 13.58 -18.86
CA TYR A 320 44.83 13.98 -18.99
C TYR A 320 45.79 12.81 -18.74
N ARG A 321 47.02 12.89 -19.26
CA ARG A 321 48.11 11.91 -19.01
C ARG A 321 48.75 12.06 -17.64
N SER A 322 48.52 13.18 -16.94
CA SER A 322 49.12 13.47 -15.63
C SER A 322 48.14 14.24 -14.74
N ALA A 323 48.50 14.43 -13.46
CA ALA A 323 47.74 15.29 -12.54
C ALA A 323 47.96 16.80 -12.78
N ASP A 324 48.92 17.19 -13.62
CA ASP A 324 48.96 18.54 -14.20
C ASP A 324 47.95 18.59 -15.36
N PHE A 325 47.06 19.59 -15.37
CA PHE A 325 45.97 19.75 -16.35
C PHE A 325 46.26 20.83 -17.40
N SER A 326 47.53 21.00 -17.75
CA SER A 326 47.95 21.82 -18.91
C SER A 326 47.30 21.34 -20.22
N LYS A 327 47.26 22.22 -21.23
CA LYS A 327 46.85 21.81 -22.60
C LYS A 327 47.76 20.70 -23.17
N SER A 328 49.05 20.69 -22.81
CA SER A 328 50.04 19.71 -23.28
C SER A 328 49.88 18.29 -22.71
N THR A 329 49.09 18.12 -21.65
CA THR A 329 48.83 16.81 -21.03
C THR A 329 47.43 16.27 -21.31
N GLN A 330 46.54 17.08 -21.91
CA GLN A 330 45.17 16.67 -22.24
C GLN A 330 45.17 15.61 -23.36
N VAL A 331 44.36 14.57 -23.19
CA VAL A 331 44.21 13.46 -24.14
C VAL A 331 42.89 13.55 -24.90
N GLY A 332 41.85 14.05 -24.25
CA GLY A 332 40.53 14.21 -24.83
C GLY A 332 39.48 14.52 -23.79
N THR A 333 38.23 14.13 -24.07
CA THR A 333 37.07 14.38 -23.21
C THR A 333 36.21 13.12 -23.11
N TYR A 334 35.93 12.66 -21.90
CA TYR A 334 34.93 11.62 -21.66
C TYR A 334 33.53 12.19 -21.84
N ALA A 335 32.69 11.48 -22.58
CA ALA A 335 31.34 11.91 -22.92
C ALA A 335 30.40 11.97 -21.70
N LEU A 336 29.23 12.57 -21.92
CA LEU A 336 28.14 12.58 -20.95
C LEU A 336 27.78 11.14 -20.53
N ALA A 337 27.73 10.90 -19.22
CA ALA A 337 27.43 9.62 -18.61
C ALA A 337 28.36 8.45 -18.98
N THR A 338 29.61 8.72 -19.38
CA THR A 338 30.68 7.71 -19.30
C THR A 338 30.81 7.23 -17.85
N GLN A 339 30.88 5.91 -17.66
CA GLN A 339 31.16 5.29 -16.36
C GLN A 339 32.68 5.17 -16.18
N LEU A 340 33.21 5.70 -15.08
CA LEU A 340 34.63 5.65 -14.73
C LEU A 340 34.85 4.85 -13.44
N THR A 341 35.99 4.15 -13.36
CA THR A 341 36.44 3.48 -12.13
C THR A 341 37.71 4.18 -11.64
N ILE A 342 37.61 4.75 -10.43
CA ILE A 342 38.69 5.48 -9.78
C ILE A 342 39.67 4.46 -9.19
N ASP A 343 40.96 4.70 -9.40
CA ASP A 343 42.05 4.01 -8.69
C ASP A 343 42.20 4.65 -7.31
N LYS A 344 42.68 5.90 -7.29
CA LYS A 344 42.91 6.69 -6.09
C LYS A 344 42.80 8.19 -6.37
N ILE A 345 42.78 8.99 -5.31
CA ILE A 345 42.99 10.43 -5.41
C ILE A 345 44.50 10.71 -5.38
N VAL A 346 44.90 11.68 -6.18
CA VAL A 346 46.20 12.34 -6.15
C VAL A 346 45.97 13.86 -6.04
N TYR A 347 47.03 14.64 -5.94
CA TYR A 347 46.95 16.10 -5.86
C TYR A 347 47.81 16.72 -6.96
N ASP A 348 47.34 17.81 -7.56
CA ASP A 348 48.12 18.57 -8.54
C ASP A 348 49.24 19.40 -7.86
N LYS A 349 50.00 20.16 -8.67
CA LYS A 349 51.04 21.09 -8.18
C LYS A 349 50.51 22.15 -7.22
N LYS A 350 49.22 22.52 -7.32
CA LYS A 350 48.55 23.53 -6.48
C LYS A 350 47.86 22.91 -5.25
N LYS A 351 47.89 21.58 -5.09
CA LYS A 351 47.15 20.80 -4.07
C LYS A 351 45.63 20.71 -4.28
N VAL A 352 45.14 20.89 -5.50
CA VAL A 352 43.77 20.53 -5.92
C VAL A 352 43.66 19.00 -6.00
N PRO A 353 42.60 18.36 -5.45
CA PRO A 353 42.38 16.93 -5.60
C PRO A 353 42.06 16.53 -7.06
N VAL A 354 42.61 15.40 -7.49
CA VAL A 354 42.48 14.84 -8.84
C VAL A 354 42.26 13.33 -8.74
N PHE A 355 41.38 12.75 -9.56
CA PHE A 355 41.31 11.28 -9.65
C PHE A 355 42.37 10.75 -10.59
N LYS A 356 43.11 9.75 -10.13
CA LYS A 356 43.72 8.76 -11.02
C LYS A 356 42.69 7.67 -11.32
N LEU A 357 42.48 7.36 -12.59
CA LEU A 357 41.60 6.31 -13.07
C LEU A 357 42.37 4.98 -13.19
N LYS A 358 41.66 3.85 -13.12
CA LYS A 358 42.29 2.52 -13.29
C LYS A 358 42.89 2.26 -14.68
N ASN A 359 42.54 3.06 -15.68
CA ASN A 359 43.15 3.05 -17.01
C ASN A 359 44.36 4.00 -17.14
N GLY A 360 44.88 4.54 -16.03
CA GLY A 360 46.08 5.36 -15.98
C GLY A 360 45.87 6.87 -16.20
N TYR A 361 44.73 7.28 -16.76
CA TYR A 361 44.41 8.69 -17.00
C TYR A 361 43.95 9.44 -15.75
N TYR A 362 43.95 10.77 -15.82
CA TYR A 362 43.57 11.66 -14.73
C TYR A 362 42.41 12.57 -15.11
N VAL A 363 41.52 12.86 -14.15
CA VAL A 363 40.33 13.71 -14.31
C VAL A 363 40.07 14.53 -13.05
N SER A 364 39.42 15.70 -13.19
CA SER A 364 39.09 16.58 -12.06
C SER A 364 38.29 15.83 -10.98
N ALA A 365 38.61 16.07 -9.71
CA ALA A 365 37.90 15.48 -8.59
C ALA A 365 36.62 16.23 -8.17
N GLU A 366 36.19 17.22 -8.95
CA GLU A 366 35.10 18.13 -8.61
C GLU A 366 33.73 17.44 -8.56
N ARG A 367 33.03 17.59 -7.43
CA ARG A 367 31.74 16.97 -7.13
C ARG A 367 30.63 17.36 -8.10
N ALA A 368 30.74 18.50 -8.77
CA ALA A 368 29.75 18.98 -9.74
C ALA A 368 29.85 18.31 -11.12
N LEU A 369 30.92 17.55 -11.39
CA LEU A 369 31.17 16.90 -12.69
C LEU A 369 30.75 15.43 -12.72
N MET A 370 30.59 14.77 -11.57
CA MET A 370 30.39 13.32 -11.48
C MET A 370 29.47 12.95 -10.31
N GLN A 371 28.81 11.80 -10.41
CA GLN A 371 28.03 11.21 -9.32
C GLN A 371 28.51 9.78 -9.02
N LYS A 372 28.58 9.39 -7.75
CA LYS A 372 28.85 8.00 -7.36
C LYS A 372 27.70 7.08 -7.77
N PHE A 373 27.99 5.84 -8.14
CA PHE A 373 26.98 4.80 -8.31
C PHE A 373 27.44 3.41 -7.83
N THR A 374 26.49 2.53 -7.55
CA THR A 374 26.70 1.08 -7.42
C THR A 374 25.91 0.33 -8.49
N TYR A 375 26.31 -0.91 -8.79
CA TYR A 375 25.59 -1.80 -9.71
C TYR A 375 25.42 -3.18 -9.06
N ALA A 376 24.22 -3.74 -9.18
CA ALA A 376 23.92 -5.12 -8.81
C ALA A 376 23.33 -5.86 -10.02
N SER A 377 23.96 -6.98 -10.40
CA SER A 377 23.38 -7.92 -11.34
C SER A 377 22.12 -8.58 -10.75
N MET A 378 21.15 -8.93 -11.59
CA MET A 378 19.91 -9.58 -11.17
C MET A 378 19.60 -10.78 -12.07
N LYS A 379 19.00 -11.83 -11.49
CA LYS A 379 18.43 -12.92 -12.31
C LYS A 379 17.38 -12.31 -13.27
N PRO A 380 17.37 -12.69 -14.56
CA PRO A 380 16.41 -12.19 -15.54
C PRO A 380 14.97 -12.27 -15.02
N THR A 381 14.32 -11.11 -14.86
CA THR A 381 13.00 -10.99 -14.24
C THR A 381 12.13 -10.01 -15.00
N GLN A 382 10.85 -10.34 -15.19
CA GLN A 382 9.93 -9.52 -15.98
C GLN A 382 9.34 -8.37 -15.15
N TYR A 383 9.46 -7.14 -15.67
CA TYR A 383 8.86 -5.93 -15.10
C TYR A 383 7.99 -5.24 -16.15
N SER A 384 6.84 -4.73 -15.72
CA SER A 384 5.88 -4.00 -16.55
C SER A 384 5.92 -2.52 -16.21
N VAL A 385 5.88 -1.68 -17.24
CA VAL A 385 5.88 -0.22 -17.12
C VAL A 385 4.57 0.25 -16.47
N SER A 386 4.66 0.97 -15.35
CA SER A 386 3.51 1.45 -14.55
C SER A 386 3.19 2.93 -14.74
N LYS A 387 4.04 3.67 -15.45
CA LYS A 387 3.83 5.08 -15.79
C LYS A 387 3.31 5.24 -17.23
N SER A 388 2.53 6.29 -17.48
CA SER A 388 2.12 6.65 -18.85
C SER A 388 3.25 7.35 -19.60
N ASN A 389 3.46 6.97 -20.86
CA ASN A 389 4.47 7.48 -21.78
C ASN A 389 5.89 7.75 -21.19
N PRO A 390 6.52 6.84 -20.41
CA PRO A 390 7.81 7.12 -19.81
C PRO A 390 8.94 6.94 -20.82
N ALA A 391 9.98 7.76 -20.68
CA ALA A 391 11.16 7.66 -21.53
C ALA A 391 12.02 6.43 -21.18
N LEU A 392 12.48 5.73 -22.21
CA LEU A 392 13.67 4.90 -22.15
C LEU A 392 14.88 5.82 -22.33
N TYR A 393 15.95 5.56 -21.59
CA TYR A 393 17.17 6.36 -21.62
C TYR A 393 18.36 5.58 -22.19
N LYS A 394 19.30 6.30 -22.81
CA LYS A 394 20.56 5.75 -23.33
C LYS A 394 21.60 5.50 -22.22
N ASN A 395 21.44 6.16 -21.07
CA ASN A 395 22.40 6.16 -19.95
C ASN A 395 21.73 6.09 -18.58
N ILE A 396 22.51 5.70 -17.55
CA ILE A 396 22.04 5.54 -16.16
C ILE A 396 21.69 6.85 -15.47
N THR A 397 22.22 7.99 -15.95
CA THR A 397 21.92 9.33 -15.41
C THR A 397 20.54 9.85 -15.81
N LEU A 398 19.82 9.16 -16.70
CA LEU A 398 18.53 9.58 -17.26
C LEU A 398 18.57 10.95 -17.96
N MET A 399 19.74 11.40 -18.43
CA MET A 399 19.86 12.69 -19.13
C MET A 399 19.66 12.59 -20.64
N THR A 400 19.90 11.42 -21.24
CA THR A 400 19.77 11.23 -22.70
C THR A 400 18.64 10.27 -23.01
N LYS A 401 17.50 10.79 -23.48
CA LYS A 401 16.36 9.98 -23.95
C LYS A 401 16.78 9.12 -25.16
N LYS A 402 16.24 7.89 -25.24
CA LYS A 402 16.43 6.93 -26.34
C LYS A 402 15.16 6.80 -27.19
N ALA A 403 14.03 6.59 -26.53
CA ALA A 403 12.70 6.42 -27.12
C ALA A 403 11.62 6.60 -26.04
N ALA A 404 10.36 6.66 -26.44
CA ALA A 404 9.23 6.45 -25.53
C ALA A 404 8.99 4.95 -25.25
N SER A 405 8.36 4.65 -24.12
CA SER A 405 7.72 3.36 -23.84
C SER A 405 6.22 3.58 -23.57
N THR A 406 5.43 2.50 -23.63
CA THR A 406 4.00 2.51 -23.35
C THR A 406 3.66 1.89 -22.00
N LEU A 407 2.56 2.33 -21.40
CA LEU A 407 2.01 1.78 -20.16
C LEU A 407 1.68 0.28 -20.33
N GLY A 408 1.96 -0.53 -19.31
CA GLY A 408 1.75 -1.98 -19.33
C GLY A 408 2.80 -2.79 -20.10
N LYS A 409 3.66 -2.16 -20.91
CA LYS A 409 4.69 -2.84 -21.69
C LYS A 409 5.69 -3.57 -20.79
N VAL A 410 6.02 -4.82 -21.13
CA VAL A 410 6.94 -5.65 -20.34
C VAL A 410 8.34 -5.67 -20.92
N TYR A 411 9.32 -5.60 -20.02
CA TYR A 411 10.74 -5.74 -20.26
C TYR A 411 11.33 -6.78 -19.33
N GLU A 412 12.44 -7.37 -19.74
CA GLU A 412 13.29 -8.17 -18.86
C GLU A 412 14.32 -7.28 -18.17
N VAL A 413 14.37 -7.32 -16.84
CA VAL A 413 15.38 -6.66 -16.00
C VAL A 413 16.49 -7.64 -15.69
N ARG A 414 17.75 -7.24 -15.95
CA ARG A 414 18.95 -8.04 -15.67
C ARG A 414 19.91 -7.41 -14.65
N GLY A 415 19.57 -6.24 -14.13
CA GLY A 415 20.37 -5.54 -13.13
C GLY A 415 19.79 -4.19 -12.75
N LYS A 416 20.33 -3.63 -11.68
CA LYS A 416 19.99 -2.30 -11.18
C LYS A 416 21.25 -1.50 -10.84
N TYR A 417 21.23 -0.22 -11.18
CA TYR A 417 22.15 0.78 -10.68
C TYR A 417 21.49 1.55 -9.53
N THR A 418 22.26 1.97 -8.53
CA THR A 418 21.82 2.92 -7.51
C THR A 418 22.76 4.13 -7.55
N LEU A 419 22.21 5.32 -7.76
CA LEU A 419 22.95 6.58 -7.80
C LEU A 419 23.09 7.20 -6.40
N GLU A 420 24.03 8.13 -6.22
CA GLU A 420 24.31 8.84 -4.96
C GLU A 420 23.09 9.60 -4.39
N ASN A 421 22.13 9.99 -5.24
CA ASN A 421 20.85 10.61 -4.84
C ASN A 421 19.73 9.60 -4.53
N GLY A 422 20.06 8.32 -4.36
CA GLY A 422 19.10 7.24 -4.07
C GLY A 422 18.29 6.75 -5.27
N ALA A 423 18.42 7.34 -6.46
CA ALA A 423 17.68 6.88 -7.64
C ALA A 423 18.15 5.48 -8.08
N VAL A 424 17.20 4.54 -8.18
CA VAL A 424 17.44 3.17 -8.65
C VAL A 424 17.00 3.04 -10.12
N ILE A 425 17.89 2.51 -10.95
CA ILE A 425 17.75 2.50 -12.42
C ILE A 425 17.93 1.08 -12.95
N TYR A 426 16.93 0.53 -13.66
CA TYR A 426 16.97 -0.83 -14.21
C TYR A 426 17.62 -0.89 -15.60
N THR A 427 18.35 -1.96 -15.89
CA THR A 427 18.76 -2.33 -17.26
C THR A 427 17.67 -3.15 -17.93
N LEU A 428 17.10 -2.63 -19.02
CA LEU A 428 15.94 -3.23 -19.69
C LEU A 428 16.33 -3.93 -20.99
N TYR A 429 15.73 -5.09 -21.23
CA TYR A 429 15.91 -5.93 -22.42
C TYR A 429 14.57 -6.36 -23.01
N ASN A 430 14.51 -6.52 -24.33
CA ASN A 430 13.36 -7.04 -25.07
C ASN A 430 13.33 -8.59 -25.02
N LYS A 431 12.22 -9.23 -25.45
CA LYS A 431 12.08 -10.70 -25.47
C LYS A 431 13.23 -11.44 -26.16
N ASN A 432 13.82 -10.87 -27.21
CA ASN A 432 14.95 -11.45 -27.94
C ASN A 432 16.33 -11.19 -27.28
N GLY A 433 16.37 -10.73 -26.03
CA GLY A 433 17.61 -10.41 -25.32
C GLY A 433 18.31 -9.13 -25.79
N SER A 434 17.78 -8.39 -26.77
CA SER A 434 18.35 -7.11 -27.21
C SER A 434 18.14 -6.02 -26.15
N TRP A 435 19.13 -5.14 -25.98
CA TRP A 435 19.09 -4.08 -24.97
C TRP A 435 18.10 -2.96 -25.34
N ALA A 436 17.05 -2.82 -24.53
CA ALA A 436 15.99 -1.85 -24.73
C ALA A 436 16.38 -0.45 -24.23
N GLY A 437 16.98 -0.32 -23.05
CA GLY A 437 17.32 0.98 -22.46
C GLY A 437 17.59 0.95 -20.97
N TYR A 438 17.58 2.13 -20.36
CA TYR A 438 17.47 2.33 -18.91
C TYR A 438 16.13 2.98 -18.55
N MET A 439 15.59 2.68 -17.37
CA MET A 439 14.40 3.35 -16.81
C MET A 439 14.51 3.44 -15.27
N ASN A 440 13.90 4.47 -14.67
CA ASN A 440 13.82 4.58 -13.21
C ASN A 440 12.91 3.48 -12.64
N SER A 441 13.32 2.84 -11.54
CA SER A 441 12.57 1.72 -10.96
C SER A 441 11.16 2.07 -10.49
N LYS A 442 10.89 3.34 -10.18
CA LYS A 442 9.56 3.81 -9.76
C LYS A 442 8.52 3.82 -10.88
N ASP A 443 8.98 3.84 -12.14
CA ASP A 443 8.12 3.86 -13.33
C ASP A 443 7.78 2.43 -13.81
N MET A 444 8.09 1.40 -13.01
CA MET A 444 7.89 -0.03 -13.31
C MET A 444 7.44 -0.86 -12.09
N ILE A 445 6.71 -1.95 -12.31
CA ILE A 445 6.38 -2.96 -11.29
C ILE A 445 6.79 -4.39 -11.72
N PRO A 446 7.18 -5.28 -10.79
CA PRO A 446 7.51 -6.67 -11.12
C PRO A 446 6.26 -7.47 -11.52
N VAL A 447 6.35 -8.26 -12.59
CA VAL A 447 5.26 -9.12 -13.09
C VAL A 447 5.18 -10.38 -12.22
N LYS A 448 4.52 -10.27 -11.06
CA LYS A 448 4.37 -11.35 -10.08
C LYS A 448 3.14 -12.23 -10.33
N TYR A 449 3.30 -13.53 -10.11
CA TYR A 449 2.20 -14.50 -10.09
C TYR A 449 1.44 -14.46 -8.75
N VAL A 450 0.12 -14.65 -8.81
CA VAL A 450 -0.75 -14.85 -7.65
C VAL A 450 -1.61 -16.10 -7.91
N SER A 451 -1.54 -17.08 -7.01
CA SER A 451 -2.39 -18.28 -7.07
C SER A 451 -3.86 -17.93 -6.78
N TRP A 452 -4.79 -18.62 -7.43
CA TRP A 452 -6.23 -18.29 -7.31
C TRP A 452 -7.16 -19.51 -7.50
N ASN A 453 -6.81 -20.39 -8.44
CA ASN A 453 -7.47 -21.65 -8.78
C ASN A 453 -9.01 -21.60 -8.78
N LYS A 454 -9.59 -20.73 -9.63
CA LYS A 454 -11.05 -20.60 -9.78
C LYS A 454 -11.53 -20.97 -11.18
N PRO A 455 -12.76 -21.53 -11.33
CA PRO A 455 -13.41 -21.59 -12.63
C PRO A 455 -13.74 -20.18 -13.11
N VAL A 456 -13.60 -19.93 -14.41
CA VAL A 456 -13.99 -18.69 -15.08
C VAL A 456 -14.70 -19.02 -16.39
N ILE A 457 -15.62 -18.16 -16.82
CA ILE A 457 -16.29 -18.28 -18.13
C ILE A 457 -15.89 -17.11 -19.00
N ILE A 458 -15.51 -17.36 -20.25
CA ILE A 458 -15.30 -16.30 -21.23
C ILE A 458 -16.65 -15.66 -21.54
N ASN A 459 -16.76 -14.34 -21.38
CA ASN A 459 -18.03 -13.62 -21.48
C ASN A 459 -17.99 -12.39 -22.41
N LYS A 460 -16.85 -12.11 -23.06
CA LYS A 460 -16.73 -11.06 -24.08
C LYS A 460 -15.92 -11.54 -25.30
N ALA A 461 -16.34 -11.10 -26.49
CA ALA A 461 -15.60 -11.28 -27.74
C ALA A 461 -14.37 -10.37 -27.83
N ASN A 462 -13.55 -10.57 -28.88
CA ASN A 462 -12.47 -9.69 -29.31
C ASN A 462 -11.27 -9.55 -28.34
N TYR A 463 -11.13 -10.46 -27.38
CA TYR A 463 -9.87 -10.64 -26.64
C TYR A 463 -9.03 -11.78 -27.25
N SER A 464 -7.72 -11.73 -27.02
CA SER A 464 -6.79 -12.83 -27.33
C SER A 464 -6.14 -13.32 -26.04
N SER A 465 -5.77 -14.60 -25.98
CA SER A 465 -4.85 -15.10 -24.95
C SER A 465 -3.44 -15.22 -25.53
N TYR A 466 -2.43 -14.99 -24.70
CA TYR A 466 -1.05 -14.83 -25.15
C TYR A 466 -0.09 -15.89 -24.60
N THR A 467 1.01 -16.13 -25.30
CA THR A 467 2.08 -17.04 -24.86
C THR A 467 2.97 -16.44 -23.76
N ASP A 468 3.05 -15.11 -23.70
CA ASP A 468 3.96 -14.36 -22.85
C ASP A 468 3.45 -12.92 -22.65
N PHE A 469 3.95 -12.24 -21.62
CA PHE A 469 3.61 -10.84 -21.34
C PHE A 469 4.36 -9.83 -22.23
N PHE A 470 5.22 -10.30 -23.14
CA PHE A 470 5.67 -9.52 -24.29
C PHE A 470 4.63 -9.50 -25.43
N PHE A 471 3.50 -10.20 -25.27
CA PHE A 471 2.37 -10.27 -26.21
C PHE A 471 2.73 -10.82 -27.60
N SER A 472 3.86 -11.51 -27.72
CA SER A 472 4.50 -11.85 -29.00
C SER A 472 3.93 -13.07 -29.71
N GLY A 473 3.05 -13.84 -29.06
CA GLY A 473 2.32 -14.97 -29.64
C GLY A 473 0.93 -15.10 -29.05
N LYS A 474 -0.04 -15.56 -29.84
CA LYS A 474 -1.44 -15.76 -29.43
C LYS A 474 -1.77 -17.25 -29.37
N LYS A 475 -2.32 -17.71 -28.24
CA LYS A 475 -2.89 -19.05 -28.04
C LYS A 475 -4.33 -19.11 -28.52
N ILE A 476 -5.18 -18.22 -28.01
CA ILE A 476 -6.54 -17.95 -28.51
C ILE A 476 -6.48 -16.70 -29.39
N LYS A 477 -6.79 -16.84 -30.68
CA LYS A 477 -6.80 -15.70 -31.63
C LYS A 477 -7.89 -14.67 -31.29
N ASN A 478 -9.13 -15.11 -31.09
CA ASN A 478 -10.26 -14.28 -30.66
C ASN A 478 -11.19 -15.11 -29.74
N THR A 479 -11.70 -14.52 -28.66
CA THR A 479 -12.65 -15.13 -27.73
C THR A 479 -14.09 -15.28 -28.24
N LYS A 480 -14.46 -14.70 -29.40
CA LYS A 480 -15.84 -14.65 -29.93
C LYS A 480 -16.54 -16.01 -29.99
N THR A 481 -15.86 -17.06 -30.44
CA THR A 481 -16.39 -18.44 -30.54
C THR A 481 -16.32 -19.23 -29.23
N LEU A 482 -15.76 -18.64 -28.17
CA LEU A 482 -15.54 -19.29 -26.87
C LEU A 482 -16.42 -18.70 -25.76
N ILE A 483 -17.33 -17.76 -26.08
CA ILE A 483 -18.27 -17.20 -25.10
C ILE A 483 -19.13 -18.31 -24.48
N GLY A 484 -19.31 -18.28 -23.15
CA GLY A 484 -19.95 -19.36 -22.40
C GLY A 484 -19.03 -20.56 -22.10
N THR A 485 -17.83 -20.63 -22.70
CA THR A 485 -16.89 -21.72 -22.40
C THR A 485 -16.23 -21.50 -21.05
N GLN A 486 -16.37 -22.49 -20.17
CA GLN A 486 -15.71 -22.52 -18.86
C GLN A 486 -14.27 -23.05 -18.97
N TYR A 487 -13.36 -22.32 -18.34
CA TYR A 487 -11.94 -22.65 -18.14
C TYR A 487 -11.60 -22.61 -16.64
N THR A 488 -10.43 -23.14 -16.27
CA THR A 488 -9.85 -22.99 -14.93
C THR A 488 -8.72 -21.95 -14.99
N ALA A 489 -8.83 -20.89 -14.20
CA ALA A 489 -7.77 -19.92 -13.99
C ALA A 489 -6.96 -20.31 -12.74
N LYS A 490 -5.81 -20.96 -12.91
CA LYS A 490 -4.97 -21.42 -11.78
C LYS A 490 -4.41 -20.26 -10.96
N GLY A 491 -4.20 -19.12 -11.60
CA GLY A 491 -3.76 -17.88 -10.97
C GLY A 491 -3.80 -16.72 -11.96
N TYR A 492 -3.21 -15.60 -11.57
CA TYR A 492 -3.13 -14.41 -12.39
C TYR A 492 -1.85 -13.61 -12.17
N TYR A 493 -1.60 -12.69 -13.08
CA TYR A 493 -0.56 -11.66 -13.01
C TYR A 493 -1.22 -10.28 -13.13
N ILE A 494 -0.57 -9.23 -12.61
CA ILE A 494 -0.99 -7.83 -12.79
C ILE A 494 0.16 -7.11 -13.50
N LEU A 495 -0.18 -6.36 -14.55
CA LEU A 495 0.76 -5.52 -15.29
C LEU A 495 0.64 -4.05 -14.84
N GLY A 496 1.60 -3.21 -15.23
CA GLY A 496 1.71 -1.82 -14.78
C GLY A 496 0.57 -0.91 -15.27
N ASP A 497 -0.21 -1.35 -16.26
CA ASP A 497 -1.46 -0.72 -16.68
C ASP A 497 -2.67 -1.14 -15.82
N GLY A 498 -2.44 -1.84 -14.70
CA GLY A 498 -3.46 -2.38 -13.81
C GLY A 498 -4.20 -3.60 -14.36
N LYS A 499 -3.97 -4.02 -15.62
CA LYS A 499 -4.71 -5.11 -16.24
C LYS A 499 -4.27 -6.45 -15.66
N LYS A 500 -5.25 -7.24 -15.21
CA LYS A 500 -5.05 -8.59 -14.67
C LYS A 500 -5.13 -9.62 -15.78
N TYR A 501 -4.13 -10.50 -15.87
CA TYR A 501 -4.06 -11.57 -16.85
C TYR A 501 -4.10 -12.94 -16.17
N LEU A 502 -5.13 -13.73 -16.46
CA LEU A 502 -5.37 -15.06 -15.93
C LEU A 502 -4.56 -16.11 -16.71
N THR A 503 -3.93 -17.07 -16.02
CA THR A 503 -3.37 -18.26 -16.70
C THR A 503 -4.46 -19.31 -16.88
N LEU A 504 -4.94 -19.47 -18.12
CA LEU A 504 -6.07 -20.33 -18.44
C LEU A 504 -5.67 -21.78 -18.74
N TYR A 505 -6.47 -22.70 -18.24
CA TYR A 505 -6.43 -24.13 -18.54
C TYR A 505 -7.82 -24.62 -18.94
N ASP A 506 -7.90 -25.50 -19.93
CA ASP A 506 -9.16 -26.11 -20.34
C ASP A 506 -9.57 -27.30 -19.44
N LYS A 507 -10.70 -27.94 -19.76
CA LYS A 507 -11.23 -29.10 -19.04
C LYS A 507 -10.31 -30.33 -19.08
N LYS A 508 -9.34 -30.40 -20.00
CA LYS A 508 -8.30 -31.44 -20.05
C LYS A 508 -7.00 -30.98 -19.36
N ASN A 509 -7.05 -29.93 -18.53
CA ASN A 509 -5.91 -29.33 -17.83
C ASN A 509 -4.79 -28.85 -18.77
N LYS A 510 -5.09 -28.63 -20.06
CA LYS A 510 -4.11 -28.14 -21.06
C LYS A 510 -4.09 -26.61 -21.05
N TRP A 511 -2.91 -26.02 -21.12
CA TRP A 511 -2.73 -24.57 -21.01
C TRP A 511 -3.09 -23.81 -22.29
N GLN A 512 -3.88 -22.74 -22.10
CA GLN A 512 -4.53 -21.96 -23.14
C GLN A 512 -4.10 -20.48 -23.16
N GLY A 513 -2.98 -20.14 -22.52
CA GLY A 513 -2.39 -18.80 -22.57
C GLY A 513 -2.86 -17.87 -21.46
N TYR A 514 -2.28 -16.67 -21.46
CA TYR A 514 -2.63 -15.57 -20.56
C TYR A 514 -3.75 -14.72 -21.16
N LEU A 515 -4.96 -14.76 -20.59
CA LEU A 515 -6.12 -13.96 -21.03
C LEU A 515 -6.39 -12.81 -20.05
N ASN A 516 -6.66 -11.62 -20.56
CA ASN A 516 -7.10 -10.49 -19.73
C ASN A 516 -8.43 -10.82 -19.01
N SER A 517 -8.49 -10.67 -17.69
CA SER A 517 -9.65 -11.06 -16.88
C SER A 517 -10.92 -10.26 -17.22
N ALA A 518 -10.79 -9.08 -17.85
CA ALA A 518 -11.93 -8.30 -18.34
C ALA A 518 -12.75 -9.01 -19.44
N ALA A 519 -12.20 -10.09 -20.03
CA ALA A 519 -12.86 -10.99 -20.97
C ALA A 519 -13.67 -12.12 -20.31
N THR A 520 -13.64 -12.21 -18.97
CA THR A 520 -14.16 -13.34 -18.21
C THR A 520 -15.07 -12.93 -17.06
N LEU A 521 -16.04 -13.80 -16.74
CA LEU A 521 -16.83 -13.74 -15.51
C LEU A 521 -16.16 -14.61 -14.43
N SER A 522 -15.78 -13.99 -13.31
CA SER A 522 -15.11 -14.63 -12.17
C SER A 522 -16.05 -15.07 -11.05
N ASN A 523 -17.15 -14.35 -10.84
CA ASN A 523 -18.00 -14.49 -9.65
C ASN A 523 -19.04 -15.63 -9.83
N LEU A 524 -18.58 -16.76 -10.35
CA LEU A 524 -19.40 -17.91 -10.71
C LEU A 524 -20.02 -18.64 -9.50
N THR A 525 -19.48 -18.39 -8.30
CA THR A 525 -20.07 -18.79 -7.02
C THR A 525 -21.54 -18.39 -6.89
N ASN A 526 -21.94 -17.28 -7.51
CA ASN A 526 -23.27 -16.71 -7.44
C ASN A 526 -24.27 -17.38 -8.41
N TYR A 527 -23.83 -18.36 -9.21
CA TYR A 527 -24.63 -19.03 -10.24
C TYR A 527 -24.63 -20.55 -10.06
N TYR A 528 -25.64 -21.23 -10.61
CA TYR A 528 -25.60 -22.68 -10.84
C TYR A 528 -24.91 -22.97 -12.19
N LEU A 529 -23.77 -23.66 -12.15
CA LEU A 529 -23.01 -24.08 -13.36
C LEU A 529 -23.39 -25.50 -13.85
N SER A 530 -24.11 -26.26 -13.02
CA SER A 530 -24.64 -27.59 -13.32
C SER A 530 -26.14 -27.63 -12.96
N SER A 531 -26.89 -28.55 -13.57
CA SER A 531 -28.35 -28.57 -13.42
C SER A 531 -28.78 -28.83 -11.97
N PRO A 532 -29.47 -27.88 -11.30
CA PRO A 532 -29.98 -28.08 -9.94
C PRO A 532 -31.19 -29.02 -9.87
N LYS A 533 -31.70 -29.51 -11.02
CA LYS A 533 -32.92 -30.33 -11.22
C LYS A 533 -34.24 -29.66 -10.81
N LYS A 534 -34.33 -29.06 -9.64
CA LYS A 534 -35.50 -28.28 -9.17
C LYS A 534 -35.03 -27.00 -8.47
N VAL A 535 -35.67 -25.86 -8.78
CA VAL A 535 -35.43 -24.58 -8.12
C VAL A 535 -36.71 -23.86 -7.75
N VAL A 536 -36.67 -22.99 -6.74
CA VAL A 536 -37.74 -22.06 -6.41
C VAL A 536 -37.29 -20.61 -6.65
N ALA A 537 -38.17 -19.80 -7.24
CA ALA A 537 -37.96 -18.35 -7.38
C ALA A 537 -37.99 -17.64 -6.01
N LEU A 538 -36.86 -17.02 -5.64
CA LEU A 538 -36.72 -16.16 -4.45
C LEU A 538 -37.21 -14.73 -4.72
N LYS A 539 -37.04 -14.26 -5.96
CA LYS A 539 -37.47 -12.93 -6.44
C LYS A 539 -38.35 -13.11 -7.67
N SER A 540 -39.22 -12.14 -7.95
CA SER A 540 -39.93 -12.10 -9.24
C SER A 540 -38.90 -12.06 -10.37
N THR A 541 -38.96 -13.04 -11.29
CA THR A 541 -37.87 -13.33 -12.23
C THR A 541 -38.41 -13.60 -13.62
N ASP A 542 -37.94 -12.84 -14.60
CA ASP A 542 -38.35 -12.99 -16.00
C ASP A 542 -37.86 -14.31 -16.62
N TYR A 543 -38.67 -14.83 -17.54
CA TYR A 543 -38.36 -16.00 -18.35
C TYR A 543 -38.57 -15.74 -19.85
N TYR A 544 -37.80 -16.47 -20.65
CA TYR A 544 -37.56 -16.20 -22.06
C TYR A 544 -37.71 -17.48 -22.89
N ARG A 545 -38.07 -17.35 -24.18
CA ARG A 545 -38.09 -18.49 -25.14
C ARG A 545 -36.73 -18.80 -25.78
N SER A 546 -35.69 -18.06 -25.41
CA SER A 546 -34.30 -18.29 -25.82
C SER A 546 -33.34 -17.92 -24.68
N SER A 547 -32.13 -18.49 -24.67
CA SER A 547 -31.09 -18.13 -23.70
C SER A 547 -30.46 -16.75 -23.96
N THR A 548 -30.79 -16.07 -25.06
CA THR A 548 -30.22 -14.75 -25.43
C THR A 548 -30.79 -13.57 -24.63
N PHE A 549 -31.88 -13.76 -23.89
CA PHE A 549 -32.49 -12.79 -22.96
C PHE A 549 -32.80 -11.39 -23.54
N THR A 550 -33.09 -11.29 -24.84
CA THR A 550 -33.50 -10.03 -25.47
C THR A 550 -34.95 -9.68 -25.13
N LYS A 551 -35.32 -8.39 -25.18
CA LYS A 551 -36.71 -7.90 -25.00
C LYS A 551 -37.71 -8.72 -25.83
N ASN A 552 -37.40 -8.96 -27.10
CA ASN A 552 -38.26 -9.70 -28.02
C ASN A 552 -38.44 -11.18 -27.63
N THR A 553 -37.48 -11.78 -26.93
CA THR A 553 -37.53 -13.20 -26.49
C THR A 553 -38.16 -13.39 -25.11
N ARG A 554 -38.45 -12.32 -24.36
CA ARG A 554 -39.16 -12.35 -23.08
C ARG A 554 -40.56 -12.94 -23.28
N VAL A 555 -41.02 -13.74 -22.33
CA VAL A 555 -42.36 -14.36 -22.36
C VAL A 555 -43.21 -13.91 -21.17
N GLY A 556 -42.61 -13.77 -19.99
CA GLY A 556 -43.32 -13.33 -18.77
C GLY A 556 -42.42 -13.35 -17.55
N THR A 557 -43.03 -13.35 -16.36
CA THR A 557 -42.34 -13.29 -15.06
C THR A 557 -42.85 -14.38 -14.12
N TYR A 558 -41.93 -15.19 -13.58
CA TYR A 558 -42.25 -16.14 -12.51
C TYR A 558 -42.24 -15.43 -11.15
N GLN A 559 -43.36 -15.51 -10.44
CA GLN A 559 -43.55 -14.90 -9.14
C GLN A 559 -42.76 -15.61 -8.02
N VAL A 560 -42.58 -14.91 -6.89
CA VAL A 560 -41.91 -15.45 -5.70
C VAL A 560 -42.59 -16.75 -5.23
N GLY A 561 -41.78 -17.75 -4.88
CA GLY A 561 -42.21 -19.07 -4.43
C GLY A 561 -42.65 -20.03 -5.54
N THR A 562 -42.60 -19.64 -6.82
CA THR A 562 -42.85 -20.56 -7.94
C THR A 562 -41.73 -21.60 -8.03
N THR A 563 -42.10 -22.88 -8.04
CA THR A 563 -41.20 -24.02 -8.22
C THR A 563 -41.06 -24.39 -9.69
N LEU A 564 -39.83 -24.63 -10.15
CA LEU A 564 -39.47 -24.83 -11.56
C LEU A 564 -38.59 -26.07 -11.73
N ASP A 565 -38.90 -26.89 -12.74
CA ASP A 565 -38.11 -28.06 -13.14
C ASP A 565 -37.03 -27.68 -14.15
N VAL A 566 -35.77 -28.00 -13.85
CA VAL A 566 -34.59 -27.61 -14.64
C VAL A 566 -33.98 -28.83 -15.33
N THR A 567 -33.81 -28.75 -16.64
CA THR A 567 -33.18 -29.80 -17.44
C THR A 567 -31.66 -29.65 -17.42
N SER A 568 -31.14 -28.55 -17.96
CA SER A 568 -29.71 -28.26 -18.06
C SER A 568 -29.35 -26.82 -17.64
N VAL A 569 -28.05 -26.56 -17.51
CA VAL A 569 -27.49 -25.20 -17.57
C VAL A 569 -26.93 -24.99 -18.97
N THR A 570 -27.17 -23.80 -19.52
CA THR A 570 -26.61 -23.29 -20.77
C THR A 570 -26.08 -21.88 -20.54
N TYR A 571 -25.66 -21.18 -21.60
CA TYR A 571 -25.14 -19.82 -21.52
C TYR A 571 -25.91 -18.86 -22.43
N ALA A 572 -26.01 -17.62 -21.97
CA ALA A 572 -26.50 -16.50 -22.77
C ALA A 572 -25.42 -16.00 -23.75
N SER A 573 -25.82 -15.17 -24.71
CA SER A 573 -24.91 -14.51 -25.67
C SER A 573 -23.87 -13.58 -25.01
N ASN A 574 -24.11 -13.16 -23.77
CA ASN A 574 -23.18 -12.42 -22.92
C ASN A 574 -22.41 -13.31 -21.91
N GLY A 575 -22.42 -14.63 -22.09
CA GLY A 575 -21.71 -15.61 -21.25
C GLY A 575 -22.31 -15.85 -19.86
N LEU A 576 -23.43 -15.22 -19.48
CA LEU A 576 -24.08 -15.49 -18.20
C LEU A 576 -24.64 -16.94 -18.15
N PRO A 577 -24.51 -17.66 -17.01
CA PRO A 577 -25.14 -18.97 -16.83
C PRO A 577 -26.68 -18.87 -16.78
N VAL A 578 -27.35 -19.75 -17.51
CA VAL A 578 -28.80 -19.78 -17.75
C VAL A 578 -29.36 -21.17 -17.46
N LEU A 579 -30.48 -21.25 -16.74
CA LEU A 579 -31.21 -22.50 -16.55
C LEU A 579 -32.14 -22.74 -17.75
N LYS A 580 -32.10 -23.93 -18.34
CA LYS A 580 -33.12 -24.41 -19.27
C LYS A 580 -34.18 -25.19 -18.49
N LEU A 581 -35.43 -24.78 -18.58
CA LEU A 581 -36.55 -25.43 -17.91
C LEU A 581 -37.08 -26.65 -18.68
N LYS A 582 -37.86 -27.49 -17.99
CA LYS A 582 -38.57 -28.64 -18.59
C LYS A 582 -39.63 -28.22 -19.62
N ASN A 583 -40.21 -27.03 -19.48
CA ASN A 583 -41.16 -26.44 -20.44
C ASN A 583 -40.47 -25.70 -21.62
N GLY A 584 -39.16 -25.88 -21.80
CA GLY A 584 -38.41 -25.29 -22.92
C GLY A 584 -37.98 -23.82 -22.73
N TYR A 585 -38.53 -23.10 -21.75
CA TYR A 585 -38.14 -21.72 -21.44
C TYR A 585 -36.81 -21.63 -20.67
N TYR A 586 -36.29 -20.40 -20.57
CA TYR A 586 -34.99 -20.09 -19.98
C TYR A 586 -35.12 -18.97 -18.94
N LEU A 587 -34.32 -19.05 -17.86
CA LEU A 587 -34.20 -18.00 -16.83
C LEU A 587 -32.77 -17.95 -16.24
N SER A 588 -32.44 -16.86 -15.56
CA SER A 588 -31.13 -16.68 -14.92
C SER A 588 -30.79 -17.81 -13.93
N ALA A 589 -29.57 -18.33 -13.96
CA ALA A 589 -29.06 -19.29 -12.99
C ALA A 589 -28.51 -18.66 -11.70
N GLU A 590 -28.74 -17.37 -11.50
CA GLU A 590 -28.31 -16.58 -10.35
C GLU A 590 -28.98 -17.04 -9.04
N LYS A 591 -28.19 -17.45 -8.05
CA LYS A 591 -28.63 -17.96 -6.74
C LYS A 591 -29.42 -16.93 -5.91
N ALA A 592 -29.24 -15.64 -6.19
CA ALA A 592 -30.01 -14.56 -5.57
C ALA A 592 -31.44 -14.42 -6.14
N ARG A 593 -31.73 -15.07 -7.27
CA ARG A 593 -33.06 -15.12 -7.91
C ARG A 593 -33.73 -16.46 -7.72
N VAL A 594 -32.98 -17.57 -7.74
CA VAL A 594 -33.51 -18.93 -7.64
C VAL A 594 -32.70 -19.79 -6.67
N ARG A 595 -33.35 -20.69 -5.93
CA ARG A 595 -32.70 -21.59 -4.97
C ARG A 595 -33.05 -23.06 -5.25
N LYS A 596 -32.04 -23.90 -5.32
CA LYS A 596 -32.19 -25.37 -5.46
C LYS A 596 -32.94 -25.97 -4.25
N PHE A 597 -33.73 -27.00 -4.53
CA PHE A 597 -34.32 -27.86 -3.50
C PHE A 597 -34.49 -29.30 -4.00
N THR A 598 -34.62 -30.25 -3.08
CA THR A 598 -35.09 -31.62 -3.35
C THR A 598 -36.50 -31.81 -2.83
N TYR A 599 -37.33 -32.58 -3.52
CA TYR A 599 -38.70 -32.88 -3.12
C TYR A 599 -38.86 -34.37 -2.82
N THR A 600 -39.54 -34.68 -1.72
CA THR A 600 -39.95 -36.04 -1.35
C THR A 600 -41.45 -36.01 -1.05
N ALA A 601 -42.24 -36.83 -1.73
CA ALA A 601 -43.65 -37.01 -1.41
C ALA A 601 -43.80 -37.71 -0.04
N MET A 602 -44.86 -37.38 0.70
CA MET A 602 -45.13 -37.93 2.03
C MET A 602 -46.62 -38.23 2.21
N ASN A 603 -46.95 -39.06 3.20
CA ASN A 603 -48.32 -39.32 3.62
C ASN A 603 -48.40 -39.47 5.16
N GLU A 604 -47.74 -38.56 5.87
CA GLU A 604 -47.55 -38.65 7.32
C GLU A 604 -48.31 -37.55 8.07
N LYS A 605 -48.62 -37.79 9.35
CA LYS A 605 -49.24 -36.78 10.22
C LYS A 605 -48.17 -36.10 11.07
N TYR A 606 -48.16 -34.77 11.06
CA TYR A 606 -47.31 -33.95 11.92
C TYR A 606 -48.16 -32.98 12.72
N SER A 607 -47.66 -32.61 13.89
CA SER A 607 -48.30 -31.72 14.86
C SER A 607 -47.37 -30.57 15.20
N ILE A 608 -47.89 -29.37 15.37
CA ILE A 608 -47.07 -28.20 15.70
C ILE A 608 -46.44 -28.36 17.10
N SER A 609 -45.14 -28.13 17.22
CA SER A 609 -44.34 -28.26 18.45
C SER A 609 -43.91 -26.93 19.07
N THR A 610 -44.18 -25.81 18.42
CA THR A 610 -43.77 -24.47 18.86
C THR A 610 -44.98 -23.53 18.91
N LYS A 611 -44.99 -22.59 19.87
CA LYS A 611 -46.11 -21.65 20.05
C LYS A 611 -46.12 -20.59 18.93
N ASN A 612 -47.32 -20.10 18.60
CA ASN A 612 -47.58 -18.92 17.75
C ASN A 612 -46.91 -18.92 16.35
N VAL A 613 -46.80 -20.09 15.71
CA VAL A 613 -46.13 -20.21 14.41
C VAL A 613 -46.99 -19.75 13.22
N THR A 614 -46.32 -19.22 12.21
CA THR A 614 -46.93 -18.79 10.95
C THR A 614 -46.98 -19.93 9.92
N LEU A 615 -48.15 -20.10 9.31
CA LEU A 615 -48.36 -20.79 8.03
C LEU A 615 -48.10 -19.81 6.88
N TRP A 616 -47.33 -20.23 5.88
CA TRP A 616 -46.95 -19.39 4.74
C TRP A 616 -47.68 -19.75 3.45
N HIS A 617 -47.96 -18.76 2.61
CA HIS A 617 -48.48 -18.97 1.26
C HIS A 617 -47.42 -19.55 0.32
N LYS A 618 -46.14 -19.19 0.51
CA LYS A 618 -45.03 -19.62 -0.35
C LYS A 618 -44.04 -20.50 0.40
N ILE A 619 -43.48 -21.50 -0.29
CA ILE A 619 -42.41 -22.38 0.20
C ILE A 619 -41.16 -21.60 0.66
N THR A 620 -40.93 -20.41 0.09
CA THR A 620 -39.91 -19.43 0.51
C THR A 620 -40.12 -18.84 1.91
N GLN A 621 -41.21 -19.24 2.61
CA GLN A 621 -41.66 -18.64 3.87
C GLN A 621 -41.88 -17.13 3.75
N THR A 622 -42.57 -16.74 2.68
CA THR A 622 -43.02 -15.37 2.41
C THR A 622 -44.53 -15.35 2.14
N ASN A 623 -45.15 -14.18 2.32
CA ASN A 623 -46.60 -13.97 2.35
C ASN A 623 -47.26 -14.82 3.47
N LYS A 624 -47.50 -14.19 4.64
CA LYS A 624 -48.15 -14.79 5.81
C LYS A 624 -49.58 -15.21 5.44
N LYS A 625 -49.95 -16.47 5.69
CA LYS A 625 -51.29 -16.99 5.42
C LYS A 625 -52.17 -17.02 6.67
N ALA A 626 -51.64 -17.53 7.77
CA ALA A 626 -52.33 -17.63 9.05
C ALA A 626 -51.32 -17.85 10.19
N THR A 627 -51.73 -17.66 11.44
CA THR A 627 -51.09 -18.28 12.61
C THR A 627 -51.75 -19.63 12.92
N SER A 628 -51.04 -20.52 13.63
CA SER A 628 -51.60 -21.81 14.06
C SER A 628 -51.04 -22.24 15.42
N SER A 629 -51.85 -22.98 16.18
CA SER A 629 -51.61 -23.27 17.58
C SER A 629 -50.74 -24.50 17.81
N ILE A 630 -50.02 -24.52 18.93
CA ILE A 630 -49.22 -25.69 19.33
C ILE A 630 -50.14 -26.91 19.54
N GLY A 631 -49.72 -28.07 19.00
CA GLY A 631 -50.50 -29.30 18.98
C GLY A 631 -51.50 -29.43 17.83
N THR A 632 -51.76 -28.41 17.01
CA THR A 632 -52.60 -28.56 15.81
C THR A 632 -51.94 -29.53 14.82
N VAL A 633 -52.74 -30.45 14.28
CA VAL A 633 -52.28 -31.58 13.43
C VAL A 633 -52.60 -31.34 11.96
N PHE A 634 -51.66 -31.70 11.09
CA PHE A 634 -51.76 -31.60 9.63
C PHE A 634 -51.30 -32.91 8.98
N ASN A 635 -51.87 -33.21 7.81
CA ASN A 635 -51.27 -34.17 6.88
C ASN A 635 -50.11 -33.45 6.15
N VAL A 636 -48.92 -34.03 6.19
CA VAL A 636 -47.76 -33.60 5.40
C VAL A 636 -47.74 -34.43 4.11
N LYS A 637 -47.91 -33.74 2.97
CA LYS A 637 -47.86 -34.39 1.65
C LYS A 637 -46.53 -34.26 0.91
N GLY A 638 -45.66 -33.36 1.37
CA GLY A 638 -44.37 -33.11 0.73
C GLY A 638 -43.34 -32.50 1.68
N ARG A 639 -42.12 -33.03 1.60
CA ARG A 639 -40.90 -32.51 2.22
C ARG A 639 -40.03 -31.86 1.15
N TYR A 640 -39.53 -30.67 1.46
CA TYR A 640 -38.68 -29.89 0.58
C TYR A 640 -37.39 -29.56 1.34
N ASN A 641 -36.28 -30.23 0.99
CA ASN A 641 -34.97 -29.88 1.55
C ASN A 641 -34.35 -28.79 0.67
N ILE A 642 -34.19 -27.59 1.21
CA ILE A 642 -33.68 -26.40 0.50
C ILE A 642 -32.15 -26.35 0.63
N ASP A 643 -31.44 -25.82 -0.37
CA ASP A 643 -29.95 -25.74 -0.45
C ASP A 643 -29.27 -25.00 0.73
N ASN A 644 -30.02 -24.36 1.64
CA ASN A 644 -29.52 -23.72 2.87
C ASN A 644 -29.82 -24.53 4.15
N GLY A 645 -30.02 -25.84 4.04
CA GLY A 645 -30.33 -26.74 5.17
C GLY A 645 -31.75 -26.64 5.71
N GLN A 646 -32.56 -25.67 5.28
CA GLN A 646 -33.97 -25.58 5.71
C GLN A 646 -34.79 -26.73 5.11
N ILE A 647 -35.54 -27.43 5.96
CA ILE A 647 -36.55 -28.40 5.54
C ILE A 647 -37.92 -27.75 5.71
N ILE A 648 -38.71 -27.71 4.63
CA ILE A 648 -40.07 -27.17 4.60
C ILE A 648 -41.06 -28.31 4.33
N TYR A 649 -42.23 -28.27 4.96
CA TYR A 649 -43.34 -29.18 4.72
C TYR A 649 -44.52 -28.48 4.04
N SER A 650 -45.21 -29.16 3.12
CA SER A 650 -46.53 -28.75 2.62
C SER A 650 -47.64 -29.39 3.44
N LEU A 651 -48.44 -28.55 4.09
CA LEU A 651 -49.42 -28.93 5.11
C LEU A 651 -50.85 -28.92 4.56
N TYR A 652 -51.64 -29.91 4.96
CA TYR A 652 -53.03 -30.10 4.54
C TYR A 652 -53.93 -30.43 5.74
N LYS A 653 -55.16 -29.90 5.72
CA LYS A 653 -56.21 -30.19 6.71
C LYS A 653 -56.74 -31.63 6.56
N LYS A 654 -57.59 -32.08 7.50
CA LYS A 654 -58.25 -33.41 7.46
C LYS A 654 -58.97 -33.66 6.12
N ASN A 655 -59.73 -32.68 5.64
CA ASN A 655 -60.51 -32.73 4.40
C ASN A 655 -59.66 -32.55 3.12
N GLY A 656 -58.33 -32.62 3.21
CA GLY A 656 -57.45 -32.46 2.04
C GLY A 656 -57.26 -31.02 1.56
N THR A 657 -57.90 -30.00 2.14
CA THR A 657 -57.64 -28.60 1.79
C THR A 657 -56.22 -28.19 2.20
N TRP A 658 -55.48 -27.52 1.32
CA TRP A 658 -54.12 -27.05 1.59
C TRP A 658 -54.08 -25.95 2.65
N ALA A 659 -53.36 -26.22 3.74
CA ALA A 659 -53.23 -25.33 4.89
C ALA A 659 -52.12 -24.28 4.69
N GLY A 660 -50.93 -24.66 4.21
CA GLY A 660 -49.80 -23.74 4.02
C GLY A 660 -48.47 -24.46 3.88
N TYR A 661 -47.38 -23.68 3.94
CA TYR A 661 -46.01 -24.19 4.16
C TYR A 661 -45.52 -23.85 5.58
N MET A 662 -44.69 -24.71 6.16
CA MET A 662 -44.03 -24.49 7.46
C MET A 662 -42.66 -25.16 7.50
N ASN A 663 -41.68 -24.58 8.21
CA ASN A 663 -40.39 -25.23 8.48
C ASN A 663 -40.54 -26.42 9.45
N SER A 664 -39.82 -27.52 9.18
CA SER A 664 -39.93 -28.77 9.95
C SER A 664 -39.58 -28.63 11.43
N LYS A 665 -38.69 -27.68 11.80
CA LYS A 665 -38.29 -27.46 13.20
C LYS A 665 -39.46 -27.10 14.12
N ASN A 666 -40.56 -26.61 13.54
CA ASN A 666 -41.77 -26.22 14.24
C ASN A 666 -42.77 -27.37 14.41
N MET A 667 -42.43 -28.62 14.03
CA MET A 667 -43.36 -29.74 14.00
C MET A 667 -42.75 -31.06 14.51
N SER A 668 -43.56 -31.84 15.23
CA SER A 668 -43.26 -33.22 15.65
C SER A 668 -44.16 -34.22 14.92
N GLN A 669 -43.56 -35.31 14.43
CA GLN A 669 -44.28 -36.39 13.74
C GLN A 669 -45.19 -37.15 14.72
N VAL A 670 -46.46 -37.34 14.36
CA VAL A 670 -47.47 -38.01 15.18
C VAL A 670 -47.33 -39.53 15.01
N LYS A 671 -46.29 -40.10 15.62
CA LYS A 671 -46.02 -41.54 15.59
C LYS A 671 -46.87 -42.31 16.61
N TYR A 672 -47.26 -43.53 16.23
CA TYR A 672 -47.82 -44.52 17.16
C TYR A 672 -46.69 -45.16 17.98
N VAL A 673 -46.95 -45.38 19.27
CA VAL A 673 -46.11 -46.17 20.16
C VAL A 673 -46.96 -47.27 20.78
N SER A 674 -46.56 -48.53 20.59
CA SER A 674 -47.20 -49.69 21.22
C SER A 674 -46.96 -49.67 22.73
N TRP A 675 -47.95 -50.08 23.53
CA TRP A 675 -47.90 -49.90 24.99
C TRP A 675 -48.69 -50.94 25.80
N ASN A 676 -49.86 -51.36 25.28
CA ASN A 676 -50.69 -52.46 25.81
C ASN A 676 -50.91 -52.47 27.34
N LYS A 677 -51.29 -51.33 27.92
CA LYS A 677 -51.64 -51.22 29.36
C LYS A 677 -53.16 -51.15 29.56
N ASN A 678 -53.63 -51.61 30.72
CA ASN A 678 -54.98 -51.33 31.20
C ASN A 678 -54.96 -49.99 31.95
N VAL A 679 -55.91 -49.10 31.66
CA VAL A 679 -55.96 -47.74 32.26
C VAL A 679 -57.36 -47.45 32.81
N LYS A 680 -57.44 -46.86 34.00
CA LYS A 680 -58.69 -46.43 34.64
C LYS A 680 -58.92 -44.96 34.36
N ILE A 681 -60.11 -44.59 33.88
CA ILE A 681 -60.47 -43.18 33.64
C ILE A 681 -60.84 -42.54 34.98
N THR A 682 -60.11 -41.50 35.39
CA THR A 682 -60.20 -40.91 36.74
C THR A 682 -60.64 -39.44 36.74
N LYS A 683 -60.72 -38.78 35.57
CA LYS A 683 -61.18 -37.37 35.47
C LYS A 683 -62.40 -37.21 34.57
N LYS A 684 -63.36 -36.39 35.02
CA LYS A 684 -64.49 -35.87 34.22
C LYS A 684 -64.01 -34.80 33.22
N ASN A 685 -64.89 -34.36 32.32
CA ASN A 685 -64.72 -33.22 31.40
C ASN A 685 -63.64 -33.37 30.30
N TYR A 686 -63.04 -34.55 30.13
CA TYR A 686 -62.27 -34.88 28.93
C TYR A 686 -63.18 -35.47 27.85
N ALA A 687 -62.74 -35.50 26.59
CA ALA A 687 -63.46 -36.12 25.48
C ALA A 687 -62.62 -37.24 24.85
N THR A 688 -63.26 -38.28 24.31
CA THR A 688 -62.60 -39.19 23.37
C THR A 688 -62.84 -38.72 21.93
N TYR A 689 -61.83 -38.84 21.07
CA TYR A 689 -61.86 -38.30 19.71
C TYR A 689 -61.78 -39.38 18.64
N THR A 690 -62.33 -39.08 17.47
CA THR A 690 -62.28 -39.95 16.27
C THR A 690 -60.94 -39.88 15.54
N ASP A 691 -60.20 -38.78 15.67
CA ASP A 691 -58.94 -38.53 14.98
C ASP A 691 -58.07 -37.47 15.68
N PHE A 692 -56.82 -37.37 15.24
CA PHE A 692 -55.84 -36.39 15.73
C PHE A 692 -56.06 -34.96 15.21
N PHE A 693 -56.99 -34.73 14.28
CA PHE A 693 -57.42 -33.38 13.93
C PHE A 693 -58.44 -32.84 14.94
N PHE A 694 -58.83 -33.65 15.93
CA PHE A 694 -59.84 -33.36 16.95
C PHE A 694 -61.21 -32.98 16.35
N SER A 695 -61.46 -33.41 15.11
CA SER A 695 -62.56 -32.88 14.30
C SER A 695 -63.95 -33.36 14.70
N SER A 696 -64.05 -34.51 15.39
CA SER A 696 -65.26 -34.90 16.12
C SER A 696 -64.94 -35.66 17.41
N LYS A 697 -65.79 -35.44 18.42
CA LYS A 697 -65.76 -36.16 19.70
C LYS A 697 -66.60 -37.44 19.57
N LYS A 698 -66.01 -38.60 19.82
CA LYS A 698 -66.72 -39.89 19.90
C LYS A 698 -67.48 -40.03 21.21
N ILE A 699 -66.91 -39.53 22.31
CA ILE A 699 -67.58 -39.38 23.60
C ILE A 699 -67.40 -37.93 24.05
N LYS A 700 -68.51 -37.19 24.23
CA LYS A 700 -68.49 -35.72 24.46
C LYS A 700 -67.83 -35.32 25.79
N ASN A 701 -68.03 -36.12 26.83
CA ASN A 701 -67.51 -35.94 28.19
C ASN A 701 -67.24 -37.33 28.83
N THR A 702 -66.10 -37.51 29.52
CA THR A 702 -65.71 -38.74 30.21
C THR A 702 -66.62 -39.16 31.36
N SER A 703 -67.56 -38.33 31.83
CA SER A 703 -68.47 -38.65 32.95
C SER A 703 -69.20 -40.00 32.81
N SER A 704 -69.64 -40.40 31.61
CA SER A 704 -70.33 -41.70 31.39
C SER A 704 -69.40 -42.92 31.38
N ILE A 705 -68.08 -42.70 31.37
CA ILE A 705 -67.03 -43.72 31.36
C ILE A 705 -66.03 -43.56 32.54
N LEU A 706 -66.36 -42.72 33.51
CA LEU A 706 -65.57 -42.51 34.73
C LEU A 706 -65.48 -43.81 35.55
N ASN A 707 -64.33 -44.01 36.22
CA ASN A 707 -63.98 -45.18 37.03
C ASN A 707 -63.97 -46.54 36.31
N LYS A 708 -64.28 -46.59 35.00
CA LYS A 708 -64.16 -47.79 34.18
C LYS A 708 -62.72 -47.97 33.66
N THR A 709 -62.32 -49.22 33.48
CA THR A 709 -60.99 -49.61 32.99
C THR A 709 -61.07 -49.97 31.50
N TYR A 710 -60.09 -49.51 30.72
CA TYR A 710 -60.00 -49.70 29.26
C TYR A 710 -58.60 -50.16 28.87
N LYS A 711 -58.48 -50.93 27.78
CA LYS A 711 -57.19 -51.38 27.25
C LYS A 711 -56.63 -50.32 26.30
N ALA A 712 -55.54 -49.67 26.72
CA ALA A 712 -54.76 -48.74 25.91
C ALA A 712 -53.70 -49.52 25.10
N LYS A 713 -54.01 -49.88 23.85
CA LYS A 713 -53.08 -50.66 23.01
C LYS A 713 -51.78 -49.90 22.71
N GLY A 714 -51.87 -48.58 22.61
CA GLY A 714 -50.75 -47.69 22.39
C GLY A 714 -51.11 -46.23 22.62
N TYR A 715 -50.16 -45.35 22.33
CA TYR A 715 -50.35 -43.91 22.42
C TYR A 715 -49.65 -43.16 21.29
N TYR A 716 -49.98 -41.88 21.18
CA TYR A 716 -49.36 -40.90 20.29
C TYR A 716 -48.94 -39.69 21.14
N ILE A 717 -47.83 -39.05 20.80
CA ILE A 717 -47.42 -37.78 21.40
C ILE A 717 -47.58 -36.69 20.35
N LEU A 718 -48.24 -35.59 20.70
CA LEU A 718 -48.32 -34.39 19.86
C LEU A 718 -47.24 -33.38 20.27
N GLY A 719 -46.91 -32.45 19.38
CA GLY A 719 -45.86 -31.46 19.58
C GLY A 719 -46.07 -30.52 20.78
N ASN A 720 -47.29 -30.44 21.33
CA ASN A 720 -47.56 -29.76 22.61
C ASN A 720 -47.24 -30.64 23.86
N GLY A 721 -46.53 -31.76 23.68
CA GLY A 721 -46.19 -32.74 24.72
C GLY A 721 -47.33 -33.68 25.12
N LYS A 722 -48.58 -33.41 24.73
CA LYS A 722 -49.73 -34.19 25.22
C LYS A 722 -49.78 -35.59 24.61
N LYS A 723 -49.87 -36.59 25.48
CA LYS A 723 -49.99 -38.01 25.14
C LYS A 723 -51.47 -38.38 24.98
N TYR A 724 -51.83 -38.95 23.83
CA TYR A 724 -53.18 -39.45 23.54
C TYR A 724 -53.16 -40.98 23.40
N LEU A 725 -53.87 -41.67 24.29
CA LEU A 725 -54.02 -43.12 24.32
C LEU A 725 -55.08 -43.57 23.30
N THR A 726 -54.87 -44.69 22.61
CA THR A 726 -55.92 -45.34 21.82
C THR A 726 -56.62 -46.42 22.65
N LEU A 727 -57.88 -46.16 23.01
CA LEU A 727 -58.60 -46.95 24.02
C LEU A 727 -59.61 -47.93 23.42
N TYR A 728 -59.65 -49.13 24.01
CA TYR A 728 -60.56 -50.22 23.65
C TYR A 728 -61.27 -50.73 24.91
N ASP A 729 -62.53 -51.13 24.80
CA ASP A 729 -63.29 -51.74 25.90
C ASP A 729 -62.97 -53.23 26.09
N LYS A 730 -63.65 -53.87 27.06
CA LYS A 730 -63.48 -55.30 27.37
C LYS A 730 -63.82 -56.23 26.20
N ASN A 731 -64.67 -55.78 25.26
CA ASN A 731 -65.03 -56.52 24.05
C ASN A 731 -64.09 -56.16 22.87
N ASN A 732 -62.93 -55.56 23.16
CA ASN A 732 -61.93 -55.13 22.17
C ASN A 732 -62.45 -54.10 21.16
N LYS A 733 -63.57 -53.43 21.44
CA LYS A 733 -64.20 -52.40 20.59
C LYS A 733 -63.58 -51.04 20.89
N TRP A 734 -63.20 -50.30 19.85
CA TRP A 734 -62.48 -49.04 19.98
C TRP A 734 -63.38 -47.89 20.44
N ILE A 735 -63.03 -47.20 21.52
CA ILE A 735 -63.84 -46.11 22.13
C ILE A 735 -63.31 -44.69 21.86
N GLY A 736 -62.14 -44.55 21.21
CA GLY A 736 -61.59 -43.26 20.78
C GLY A 736 -60.15 -43.00 21.28
N TYR A 737 -59.61 -41.85 20.87
CA TYR A 737 -58.37 -41.30 21.41
C TYR A 737 -58.65 -40.42 22.64
N LEU A 738 -58.03 -40.71 23.79
CA LEU A 738 -58.19 -39.95 25.04
C LEU A 738 -56.85 -39.38 25.51
N ASN A 739 -56.83 -38.15 26.01
CA ASN A 739 -55.65 -37.56 26.65
C ASN A 739 -55.29 -38.35 27.93
N ALA A 740 -54.05 -38.82 28.04
CA ALA A 740 -53.56 -39.64 29.14
C ALA A 740 -53.68 -38.95 30.51
N GLU A 741 -53.69 -37.61 30.55
CA GLU A 741 -53.96 -36.81 31.76
C GLU A 741 -55.28 -37.19 32.47
N ALA A 742 -56.23 -37.79 31.76
CA ALA A 742 -57.54 -38.22 32.27
C ALA A 742 -57.54 -39.61 32.94
N THR A 743 -56.39 -40.29 32.98
CA THR A 743 -56.26 -41.71 33.36
C THR A 743 -55.22 -41.95 34.45
N LYS A 744 -55.38 -43.05 35.19
CA LYS A 744 -54.29 -43.70 35.94
C LYS A 744 -54.05 -45.10 35.35
N TRP A 745 -52.82 -45.60 35.45
CA TRP A 745 -52.30 -46.81 34.82
C TRP A 745 -51.15 -47.39 35.65
#